data_AF-A0A9D9DHP6-F1
#
_entry.id   AF-A0A9D9DHP6-F1
#
_cell.length_a   1.000
_cell.length_b   1.000
_cell.length_c   1.000
_cell.angle_alpha   90.00
_cell.angle_beta   90.00
_cell.angle_gamma   90.00
#
_symmetry.space_group_name_H-M   'P 1'
#
loop_
_entity.id
_entity.type
_entity.pdbx_description
1 polymer ?
#
loop_
_entity_poly.entity_id
_entity_poly.type
_entity_poly.pdbx_seq_one_letter_code
_entity_poly.pdbx_strand_id
1 'polypeptide(L)'
;MAKLDQRRTPFLDALKKYAAEDVVPFDVPGHHMGNIDNKATKLFGKKLFRYDVNAPIGTDNLAKPHGPLLQAERLLAEATGADEAFFLINGTSSGIIAMIMAAVKAGERIILPRNVHKSVINALILSGAIPEYVMPSIDGDLEIANQPSLKDFEKAILRHPSAKAVFVINPTYFGSVCDLKSLVEIAHAHNMAVLVDEAHGAHFYFHATESPITAMDAGADISSVSFHKTAGSLTQSSVLLVKGKAFSRYDIQKALNITNTTSPSMILMASLDAARSFMATEGREAQEKTYELVRYAEAEINKIPGFYVASTEHFLKYGSFDFDPSKFVIGLDKLDIDGFHLYQLLKKEEGVQLELAETYAVLAIFAIGTKKEHVDRLIEGLRRISKEHYHPDISYEDHHFDSSFPYMLLRPRVAFHADGKLAKPEQCVGAISKEMAMIYPPGIPFICPGEVWTKELVDKLAFLKKTGATILSSYPNGFEIVDTAKWKKFPLYAKRLSDYRDSKKTSPSNDGFHMPFEGEKHKATVVLLPFRHDTWRQKGAPARKNFKEVIDAIAKHEPVIVGIHPAIYDEVIGDYRMRKNIEPIKIRYNDSWARDNMPLFVTDSKRIRGVDFRFNAWGGDFDGLYKNYQDDDRLSSVFDRKYKIRDYRLDSFVFEGGAIAVDGKGTGIVVEACLLSPGRNPTLRKEEIEEVLKEYLGLEKLIWIPHGIYGDETNEHVDNMVAFVKPGVLALSWCDDPSDQQYYYSHEAYRILAEEKDAKGHAFEIHKILVPHPNLTMTKEEAKGLSSAMREGAKPRLEGDRLSASYVNFYQGKGFVILPAFGVAEDKLAYEEFSRLFPRKKIHQINTREILLGGGNIHCITMQIPEVKK
;
A
#
# COMPACT_ATOMS: atom_id res chain seq x y z
N MET A 1 -42.92 -23.74 9.29
CA MET A 1 -44.11 -23.01 8.79
C MET A 1 -44.64 -23.73 7.55
N ALA A 2 -45.92 -23.61 7.23
CA ALA A 2 -46.43 -24.13 5.95
C ALA A 2 -45.80 -23.34 4.79
N LYS A 3 -45.39 -24.03 3.73
CA LYS A 3 -44.80 -23.41 2.53
C LYS A 3 -45.81 -22.44 1.90
N LEU A 4 -45.39 -21.22 1.59
CA LEU A 4 -46.25 -20.22 0.96
C LEU A 4 -46.50 -20.59 -0.52
N ASP A 5 -47.66 -20.19 -1.05
CA ASP A 5 -47.96 -20.37 -2.47
C ASP A 5 -47.22 -19.33 -3.32
N GLN A 6 -46.10 -19.75 -3.90
CA GLN A 6 -45.23 -18.92 -4.72
C GLN A 6 -45.86 -18.43 -6.03
N ARG A 7 -47.03 -18.94 -6.45
CA ARG A 7 -47.75 -18.43 -7.64
C ARG A 7 -48.49 -17.12 -7.38
N ARG A 8 -48.74 -16.79 -6.11
CA ARG A 8 -49.46 -15.56 -5.74
C ARG A 8 -48.60 -14.34 -6.05
N THR A 9 -49.23 -13.24 -6.45
CA THR A 9 -48.57 -11.93 -6.61
C THR A 9 -49.34 -10.85 -5.86
N PRO A 10 -49.32 -10.87 -4.51
CA PRO A 10 -50.22 -10.06 -3.70
C PRO A 10 -50.16 -8.56 -4.03
N PHE A 11 -48.97 -8.03 -4.31
CA PHE A 11 -48.79 -6.61 -4.57
C PHE A 11 -49.22 -6.24 -5.99
N LEU A 12 -48.88 -7.06 -6.99
CA LEU A 12 -49.38 -6.89 -8.36
C LEU A 12 -50.91 -6.99 -8.41
N ASP A 13 -51.49 -7.95 -7.68
CA ASP A 13 -52.94 -8.19 -7.63
C ASP A 13 -53.67 -7.01 -6.96
N ALA A 14 -53.10 -6.44 -5.89
CA ALA A 14 -53.62 -5.24 -5.25
C ALA A 14 -53.62 -4.04 -6.20
N LEU A 15 -52.52 -3.85 -6.95
CA LEU A 15 -52.41 -2.78 -7.94
C LEU A 15 -53.39 -2.96 -9.12
N LYS A 16 -53.56 -4.22 -9.57
CA LYS A 16 -54.54 -4.60 -10.59
C LYS A 16 -55.97 -4.32 -10.14
N LYS A 17 -56.29 -4.64 -8.88
CA LYS A 17 -57.59 -4.37 -8.28
C LYS A 17 -57.86 -2.86 -8.24
N TYR A 18 -56.95 -2.06 -7.68
CA TYR A 18 -57.12 -0.61 -7.61
C TYR A 18 -57.33 0.03 -8.99
N ALA A 19 -56.53 -0.35 -9.99
CA ALA A 19 -56.68 0.21 -11.33
C ALA A 19 -57.98 -0.19 -12.04
N ALA A 20 -58.69 -1.22 -11.58
CA ALA A 20 -60.00 -1.63 -12.08
C ALA A 20 -61.16 -0.92 -11.36
N GLU A 21 -60.89 -0.26 -10.22
CA GLU A 21 -61.88 0.53 -9.49
C GLU A 21 -62.15 1.87 -10.21
N ASP A 22 -63.38 2.37 -10.09
CA ASP A 22 -63.79 3.68 -10.62
C ASP A 22 -63.45 4.79 -9.63
N VAL A 23 -62.15 4.94 -9.35
CA VAL A 23 -61.64 5.94 -8.41
C VAL A 23 -61.54 7.30 -9.10
N VAL A 24 -62.05 8.35 -8.46
CA VAL A 24 -61.85 9.73 -8.90
C VAL A 24 -60.57 10.29 -8.26
N PRO A 25 -59.52 10.64 -9.05
CA PRO A 25 -58.23 11.05 -8.51
C PRO A 25 -58.25 12.51 -8.02
N PHE A 26 -58.12 12.69 -6.71
CA PHE A 26 -57.84 13.98 -6.05
C PHE A 26 -56.56 13.91 -5.18
N ASP A 27 -55.73 12.90 -5.43
CA ASP A 27 -54.41 12.66 -4.85
C ASP A 27 -53.30 12.84 -5.90
N VAL A 28 -52.06 12.56 -5.51
CA VAL A 28 -50.91 12.50 -6.44
C VAL A 28 -50.79 11.09 -7.02
N PRO A 29 -50.30 10.90 -8.25
CA PRO A 29 -49.60 11.89 -9.10
C PRO A 29 -50.49 12.75 -10.00
N GLY A 30 -49.99 13.95 -10.33
CA GLY A 30 -50.71 15.00 -11.08
C GLY A 30 -51.18 14.64 -12.50
N HIS A 31 -50.77 13.51 -13.06
CA HIS A 31 -51.32 13.02 -14.33
C HIS A 31 -52.76 12.48 -14.19
N HIS A 32 -53.24 12.31 -12.95
CA HIS A 32 -54.62 11.91 -12.61
C HIS A 32 -55.08 10.74 -13.48
N MET A 33 -54.44 9.58 -13.31
CA MET A 33 -54.74 8.34 -14.03
C MET A 33 -54.52 8.40 -15.56
N GLY A 34 -53.71 9.34 -16.05
CA GLY A 34 -53.37 9.46 -17.47
C GLY A 34 -54.35 10.32 -18.26
N ASN A 35 -55.03 11.26 -17.58
CA ASN A 35 -55.98 12.20 -18.19
C ASN A 35 -55.29 13.31 -19.01
N ILE A 36 -53.96 13.38 -18.98
CA ILE A 36 -53.17 14.27 -19.83
C ILE A 36 -52.89 13.58 -21.17
N ASP A 37 -53.29 14.19 -22.29
CA ASP A 37 -52.97 13.69 -23.63
C ASP A 37 -51.63 14.25 -24.12
N ASN A 38 -50.52 13.61 -23.76
CA ASN A 38 -49.17 14.01 -24.15
C ASN A 38 -48.42 12.86 -24.85
N LYS A 39 -47.19 13.13 -25.30
CA LYS A 39 -46.37 12.13 -26.02
C LYS A 39 -46.10 10.87 -25.19
N ALA A 40 -45.98 10.97 -23.86
CA ALA A 40 -45.72 9.84 -22.98
C ALA A 40 -46.96 8.98 -22.78
N THR A 41 -48.14 9.58 -22.56
CA THR A 41 -49.40 8.83 -22.44
C THR A 41 -49.79 8.13 -23.75
N LYS A 42 -49.42 8.69 -24.90
CA LYS A 42 -49.55 8.04 -26.22
C LYS A 42 -48.57 6.88 -26.41
N LEU A 43 -47.33 7.03 -25.98
CA LEU A 43 -46.30 5.99 -26.12
C LEU A 43 -46.56 4.78 -25.22
N PHE A 44 -46.82 5.02 -23.93
CA PHE A 44 -46.95 3.95 -22.93
C PHE A 44 -48.39 3.47 -22.72
N GLY A 45 -49.37 4.24 -23.20
CA GLY A 45 -50.79 3.98 -23.02
C GLY A 45 -51.32 4.39 -21.65
N LYS A 46 -52.57 4.86 -21.61
CA LYS A 46 -53.25 5.30 -20.37
C LYS A 46 -53.28 4.24 -19.27
N LYS A 47 -53.26 2.95 -19.64
CA LYS A 47 -53.29 1.84 -18.68
C LYS A 47 -52.10 1.86 -17.72
N LEU A 48 -50.89 2.21 -18.20
CA LEU A 48 -49.71 2.34 -17.33
C LEU A 48 -49.92 3.41 -16.25
N PHE A 49 -50.47 4.56 -16.63
CA PHE A 49 -50.73 5.69 -15.73
C PHE A 49 -51.86 5.42 -14.72
N ARG A 50 -52.72 4.42 -14.96
CA ARG A 50 -53.68 3.95 -13.93
C ARG A 50 -53.00 3.10 -12.84
N TYR A 51 -51.85 2.51 -13.15
CA TYR A 51 -51.03 1.77 -12.19
C TYR A 51 -49.98 2.64 -11.49
N ASP A 52 -49.77 3.88 -11.94
CA ASP A 52 -48.88 4.84 -11.29
C ASP A 52 -49.65 5.63 -10.22
N VAL A 53 -49.63 5.09 -8.99
CA VAL A 53 -50.43 5.57 -7.86
C VAL A 53 -49.54 5.71 -6.62
N ASN A 54 -49.87 6.62 -5.70
CA ASN A 54 -49.02 6.86 -4.53
C ASN A 54 -49.67 6.40 -3.22
N ALA A 55 -49.48 5.12 -2.90
CA ALA A 55 -49.96 4.46 -1.68
C ALA A 55 -51.46 4.71 -1.34
N PRO A 56 -52.39 4.60 -2.31
CA PRO A 56 -53.82 4.71 -2.01
C PRO A 56 -54.28 3.57 -1.09
N ILE A 57 -55.45 3.76 -0.47
CA ILE A 57 -56.09 2.73 0.36
C ILE A 57 -56.24 1.43 -0.44
N GLY A 58 -55.88 0.30 0.16
CA GLY A 58 -55.89 -1.02 -0.50
C GLY A 58 -54.58 -1.40 -1.19
N THR A 59 -53.64 -0.46 -1.32
CA THR A 59 -52.22 -0.75 -1.64
C THR A 59 -51.37 -0.78 -0.36
N ASP A 60 -50.09 -0.39 -0.41
CA ASP A 60 -49.20 -0.39 0.76
C ASP A 60 -48.18 0.76 0.70
N ASN A 61 -47.47 1.00 1.79
CA ASN A 61 -46.43 2.03 1.90
C ASN A 61 -45.05 1.39 2.06
N LEU A 62 -44.13 1.65 1.13
CA LEU A 62 -42.77 1.08 1.13
C LEU A 62 -41.96 1.42 2.41
N ALA A 63 -42.22 2.57 3.04
CA ALA A 63 -41.52 2.96 4.26
C ALA A 63 -42.02 2.22 5.51
N LYS A 64 -43.22 1.62 5.43
CA LYS A 64 -43.84 0.84 6.49
C LYS A 64 -44.80 -0.22 5.92
N PRO A 65 -44.27 -1.29 5.29
CA PRO A 65 -45.10 -2.33 4.71
C PRO A 65 -45.92 -3.05 5.79
N HIS A 66 -47.22 -3.27 5.53
CA HIS A 66 -48.11 -3.95 6.48
C HIS A 66 -49.19 -4.82 5.82
N GLY A 67 -49.41 -4.68 4.52
CA GLY A 67 -50.45 -5.32 3.74
C GLY A 67 -49.87 -6.12 2.57
N PRO A 68 -50.35 -5.90 1.32
CA PRO A 68 -49.92 -6.67 0.16
C PRO A 68 -48.42 -6.65 -0.10
N LEU A 69 -47.73 -5.54 0.19
CA LEU A 69 -46.28 -5.45 -0.02
C LEU A 69 -45.52 -6.33 0.98
N LEU A 70 -45.89 -6.29 2.26
CA LEU A 70 -45.30 -7.18 3.27
C LEU A 70 -45.53 -8.66 2.93
N GLN A 71 -46.68 -9.00 2.34
CA GLN A 71 -46.94 -10.37 1.87
C GLN A 71 -46.03 -10.76 0.70
N ALA A 72 -45.82 -9.87 -0.27
CA ALA A 72 -44.91 -10.09 -1.39
C ALA A 72 -43.44 -10.20 -0.93
N GLU A 73 -43.02 -9.38 0.03
CA GLU A 73 -41.70 -9.46 0.66
C GLU A 73 -41.49 -10.80 1.40
N ARG A 74 -42.51 -11.30 2.12
CA ARG A 74 -42.43 -12.63 2.75
C ARG A 74 -42.35 -13.78 1.75
N LEU A 75 -43.07 -13.69 0.64
CA LEU A 75 -42.96 -14.67 -0.46
C LEU A 75 -41.55 -14.67 -1.04
N LEU A 76 -40.96 -13.49 -1.24
CA LEU A 76 -39.59 -13.34 -1.70
C LEU A 76 -38.58 -13.91 -0.69
N ALA A 77 -38.74 -13.63 0.60
CA ALA A 77 -37.86 -14.16 1.65
C ALA A 77 -37.85 -15.70 1.61
N GLU A 78 -39.02 -16.34 1.56
CA GLU A 78 -39.13 -17.79 1.43
C GLU A 78 -38.50 -18.30 0.11
N ALA A 79 -38.74 -17.62 -1.01
CA ALA A 79 -38.21 -18.01 -2.32
C ALA A 79 -36.68 -17.94 -2.43
N THR A 80 -36.04 -17.16 -1.57
CA THR A 80 -34.58 -16.91 -1.59
C THR A 80 -33.85 -17.49 -0.38
N GLY A 81 -34.57 -18.19 0.52
CA GLY A 81 -33.97 -18.75 1.74
C GLY A 81 -33.54 -17.71 2.77
N ALA A 82 -34.06 -16.48 2.66
CA ALA A 82 -33.84 -15.38 3.61
C ALA A 82 -34.88 -15.40 4.73
N ASP A 83 -34.56 -14.82 5.89
CA ASP A 83 -35.51 -14.63 6.99
C ASP A 83 -36.40 -13.40 6.77
N GLU A 84 -35.83 -12.35 6.18
CA GLU A 84 -36.54 -11.12 5.80
C GLU A 84 -36.09 -10.67 4.40
N ALA A 85 -37.01 -10.07 3.65
CA ALA A 85 -36.71 -9.43 2.38
C ALA A 85 -37.37 -8.05 2.28
N PHE A 86 -36.78 -7.20 1.44
CA PHE A 86 -37.25 -5.85 1.17
C PHE A 86 -37.23 -5.57 -0.33
N PHE A 87 -38.28 -4.94 -0.84
CA PHE A 87 -38.27 -4.43 -2.21
C PHE A 87 -37.51 -3.11 -2.29
N LEU A 88 -36.67 -2.96 -3.31
CA LEU A 88 -35.91 -1.75 -3.58
C LEU A 88 -36.31 -1.19 -4.94
N ILE A 89 -36.59 0.11 -4.96
CA ILE A 89 -36.94 0.85 -6.19
C ILE A 89 -35.89 1.88 -6.59
N ASN A 90 -34.78 2.00 -5.83
CA ASN A 90 -33.64 2.88 -6.11
C ASN A 90 -32.38 2.07 -6.47
N GLY A 91 -32.58 0.87 -7.03
CA GLY A 91 -31.54 -0.09 -7.40
C GLY A 91 -30.78 -0.67 -6.20
N THR A 92 -29.92 -1.65 -6.49
CA THR A 92 -29.00 -2.30 -5.54
C THR A 92 -28.11 -1.29 -4.83
N SER A 93 -27.82 -0.15 -5.47
CA SER A 93 -27.12 0.98 -4.87
C SER A 93 -27.75 1.41 -3.54
N SER A 94 -29.08 1.47 -3.44
CA SER A 94 -29.79 1.82 -2.20
C SER A 94 -29.65 0.74 -1.13
N GLY A 95 -29.73 -0.54 -1.53
CA GLY A 95 -29.52 -1.68 -0.64
C GLY A 95 -28.10 -1.72 -0.07
N ILE A 96 -27.09 -1.46 -0.90
CA ILE A 96 -25.68 -1.38 -0.48
C ILE A 96 -25.46 -0.26 0.54
N ILE A 97 -26.04 0.91 0.30
CA ILE A 97 -25.94 2.02 1.25
C ILE A 97 -26.63 1.65 2.57
N ALA A 98 -27.84 1.09 2.51
CA ALA A 98 -28.59 0.70 3.70
C ALA A 98 -27.88 -0.39 4.51
N MET A 99 -27.35 -1.43 3.88
CA MET A 99 -26.67 -2.53 4.59
C MET A 99 -25.40 -2.07 5.29
N ILE A 100 -24.58 -1.22 4.65
CA ILE A 100 -23.37 -0.67 5.29
C ILE A 100 -23.75 0.28 6.43
N MET A 101 -24.76 1.13 6.24
CA MET A 101 -25.22 2.04 7.30
C MET A 101 -25.82 1.32 8.50
N ALA A 102 -26.46 0.16 8.29
CA ALA A 102 -26.98 -0.68 9.37
C ALA A 102 -25.86 -1.45 10.09
N ALA A 103 -24.85 -1.90 9.35
CA ALA A 103 -23.77 -2.74 9.89
C ALA A 103 -22.64 -1.97 10.58
N VAL A 104 -22.31 -0.75 10.10
CA VAL A 104 -21.08 -0.07 10.50
C VAL A 104 -21.33 1.39 10.85
N LYS A 105 -20.97 1.77 12.08
CA LYS A 105 -21.12 3.15 12.57
C LYS A 105 -19.95 4.02 12.10
N ALA A 106 -20.15 5.34 12.18
CA ALA A 106 -19.10 6.30 11.87
C ALA A 106 -17.84 6.04 12.72
N GLY A 107 -16.69 5.86 12.06
CA GLY A 107 -15.42 5.56 12.72
C GLY A 107 -15.14 4.08 12.99
N GLU A 108 -16.11 3.19 12.80
CA GLU A 108 -15.88 1.74 12.83
C GLU A 108 -15.29 1.26 11.50
N ARG A 109 -14.58 0.12 11.53
CA ARG A 109 -13.88 -0.42 10.36
C ARG A 109 -14.71 -1.46 9.62
N ILE A 110 -14.56 -1.50 8.30
CA ILE A 110 -15.15 -2.49 7.40
C ILE A 110 -14.08 -3.01 6.45
N ILE A 111 -13.97 -4.34 6.33
CA ILE A 111 -13.05 -4.98 5.39
C ILE A 111 -13.78 -5.16 4.06
N LEU A 112 -13.20 -4.73 2.94
CA LEU A 112 -13.87 -4.80 1.65
C LEU A 112 -12.88 -4.81 0.48
N PRO A 113 -13.23 -5.41 -0.68
CA PRO A 113 -12.38 -5.41 -1.86
C PRO A 113 -12.18 -4.01 -2.43
N ARG A 114 -11.03 -3.71 -3.04
CA ARG A 114 -10.79 -2.38 -3.64
C ARG A 114 -11.60 -2.14 -4.92
N ASN A 115 -11.95 -3.18 -5.67
CA ASN A 115 -12.75 -3.09 -6.90
C ASN A 115 -14.27 -3.00 -6.65
N VAL A 116 -14.69 -2.38 -5.54
CA VAL A 116 -16.11 -2.16 -5.23
C VAL A 116 -16.79 -1.17 -6.17
N HIS A 117 -18.08 -1.40 -6.41
CA HIS A 117 -18.94 -0.47 -7.13
C HIS A 117 -19.03 0.89 -6.40
N LYS A 118 -19.23 1.98 -7.15
CA LYS A 118 -19.31 3.35 -6.61
C LYS A 118 -20.31 3.53 -5.46
N SER A 119 -21.36 2.70 -5.37
CA SER A 119 -22.34 2.76 -4.27
C SER A 119 -21.73 2.43 -2.91
N VAL A 120 -20.70 1.58 -2.86
CA VAL A 120 -19.97 1.29 -1.63
C VAL A 120 -19.20 2.52 -1.18
N ILE A 121 -18.51 3.20 -2.10
CA ILE A 121 -17.80 4.45 -1.80
C ILE A 121 -18.78 5.53 -1.31
N ASN A 122 -19.95 5.65 -1.94
CA ASN A 122 -21.02 6.52 -1.46
C ASN A 122 -21.48 6.14 -0.04
N ALA A 123 -21.63 4.85 0.23
CA ALA A 123 -21.98 4.36 1.56
C ALA A 123 -20.91 4.67 2.60
N LEU A 124 -19.61 4.61 2.26
CA LEU A 124 -18.50 5.02 3.14
C LEU A 124 -18.52 6.52 3.42
N ILE A 125 -18.87 7.34 2.43
CA ILE A 125 -19.07 8.79 2.62
C ILE A 125 -20.28 9.04 3.56
N LEU A 126 -21.40 8.35 3.35
CA LEU A 126 -22.65 8.55 4.10
C LEU A 126 -22.64 7.94 5.51
N SER A 127 -21.96 6.82 5.73
CA SER A 127 -21.82 6.16 7.05
C SER A 127 -20.64 6.72 7.84
N GLY A 128 -19.53 7.01 7.17
CA GLY A 128 -18.25 7.36 7.81
C GLY A 128 -17.49 6.16 8.33
N ALA A 129 -17.87 4.96 7.87
CA ALA A 129 -17.08 3.76 8.06
C ALA A 129 -15.67 3.95 7.49
N ILE A 130 -14.71 3.27 8.12
CA ILE A 130 -13.30 3.29 7.74
C ILE A 130 -13.05 2.02 6.91
N PRO A 131 -12.78 2.14 5.60
CA PRO A 131 -12.51 0.96 4.78
C PRO A 131 -11.11 0.41 5.05
N GLU A 132 -11.00 -0.90 5.14
CA GLU A 132 -9.76 -1.67 5.04
C GLU A 132 -9.80 -2.46 3.74
N TYR A 133 -8.99 -2.05 2.76
CA TYR A 133 -9.06 -2.62 1.42
C TYR A 133 -8.33 -3.95 1.33
N VAL A 134 -8.98 -4.94 0.71
CA VAL A 134 -8.35 -6.15 0.19
C VAL A 134 -8.15 -5.97 -1.31
N MET A 135 -6.92 -6.18 -1.80
CA MET A 135 -6.62 -5.98 -3.23
C MET A 135 -7.16 -7.15 -4.06
N PRO A 136 -7.79 -6.89 -5.21
CA PRO A 136 -8.28 -7.94 -6.10
C PRO A 136 -7.13 -8.67 -6.79
N SER A 137 -7.40 -9.92 -7.18
CA SER A 137 -6.51 -10.69 -8.05
C SER A 137 -6.61 -10.14 -9.48
N ILE A 138 -5.48 -9.92 -10.14
CA ILE A 138 -5.45 -9.42 -11.53
C ILE A 138 -5.26 -10.60 -12.48
N ASP A 139 -6.14 -10.67 -13.48
CA ASP A 139 -6.01 -11.56 -14.63
C ASP A 139 -5.18 -10.85 -15.70
N GLY A 140 -3.97 -11.33 -15.94
CA GLY A 140 -3.05 -10.75 -16.92
C GLY A 140 -3.41 -11.07 -18.37
N ASP A 141 -4.14 -12.17 -18.62
CA ASP A 141 -4.49 -12.58 -19.98
C ASP A 141 -5.69 -11.77 -20.50
N LEU A 142 -6.68 -11.50 -19.63
CA LEU A 142 -7.89 -10.74 -19.97
C LEU A 142 -7.81 -9.26 -19.54
N GLU A 143 -6.80 -8.88 -18.77
CA GLU A 143 -6.64 -7.55 -18.17
C GLU A 143 -7.82 -7.12 -17.27
N ILE A 144 -8.41 -8.06 -16.54
CA ILE A 144 -9.55 -7.80 -15.64
C ILE A 144 -9.19 -8.00 -14.17
N ALA A 145 -9.92 -7.28 -13.30
CA ALA A 145 -9.81 -7.45 -11.85
C ALA A 145 -10.85 -8.46 -11.33
N ASN A 146 -10.37 -9.60 -10.82
CA ASN A 146 -11.17 -10.66 -10.22
C ASN A 146 -11.38 -10.45 -8.71
N GLN A 147 -12.02 -11.42 -8.04
CA GLN A 147 -12.16 -11.41 -6.58
C GLN A 147 -10.79 -11.48 -5.87
N PRO A 148 -10.61 -10.83 -4.70
CA PRO A 148 -9.55 -11.23 -3.78
C PRO A 148 -9.70 -12.69 -3.33
N SER A 149 -8.57 -13.34 -3.05
CA SER A 149 -8.57 -14.70 -2.55
C SER A 149 -9.14 -14.80 -1.13
N LEU A 150 -9.70 -15.96 -0.76
CA LEU A 150 -10.13 -16.25 0.62
C LEU A 150 -9.00 -15.97 1.63
N LYS A 151 -7.77 -16.36 1.27
CA LYS A 151 -6.57 -16.15 2.08
C LYS A 151 -6.27 -14.67 2.32
N ASP A 152 -6.54 -13.79 1.37
CA ASP A 152 -6.31 -12.35 1.54
C ASP A 152 -7.38 -11.70 2.40
N PHE A 153 -8.64 -12.16 2.30
CA PHE A 153 -9.68 -11.80 3.26
C PHE A 153 -9.32 -12.27 4.68
N GLU A 154 -8.88 -13.52 4.84
CA GLU A 154 -8.47 -14.06 6.14
C GLU A 154 -7.34 -13.23 6.77
N LYS A 155 -6.29 -12.90 6.01
CA LYS A 155 -5.22 -11.99 6.47
C LYS A 155 -5.76 -10.63 6.91
N ALA A 156 -6.72 -10.06 6.17
CA ALA A 156 -7.32 -8.78 6.51
C ALA A 156 -8.14 -8.87 7.80
N ILE A 157 -8.94 -9.94 7.98
CA ILE A 157 -9.71 -10.20 9.20
C ILE A 157 -8.78 -10.29 10.41
N LEU A 158 -7.67 -11.04 10.30
CA LEU A 158 -6.68 -11.20 11.37
C LEU A 158 -5.93 -9.90 11.69
N ARG A 159 -5.63 -9.06 10.68
CA ARG A 159 -4.96 -7.76 10.87
C ARG A 159 -5.88 -6.70 11.48
N HIS A 160 -7.18 -6.84 11.28
CA HIS A 160 -8.18 -5.85 11.71
C HIS A 160 -9.26 -6.48 12.59
N PRO A 161 -8.91 -7.05 13.77
CA PRO A 161 -9.86 -7.75 14.64
C PRO A 161 -10.96 -6.83 15.20
N SER A 162 -10.80 -5.50 15.09
CA SER A 162 -11.81 -4.52 15.49
C SER A 162 -12.85 -4.20 14.40
N ALA A 163 -12.69 -4.74 13.18
CA ALA A 163 -13.67 -4.53 12.10
C ALA A 163 -15.03 -5.10 12.48
N LYS A 164 -16.10 -4.47 11.98
CA LYS A 164 -17.49 -4.85 12.30
C LYS A 164 -18.14 -5.70 11.22
N ALA A 165 -17.65 -5.57 10.00
CA ALA A 165 -18.17 -6.30 8.88
C ALA A 165 -17.10 -6.58 7.84
N VAL A 166 -17.32 -7.66 7.10
CA VAL A 166 -16.66 -7.98 5.84
C VAL A 166 -17.68 -7.79 4.73
N PHE A 167 -17.30 -7.03 3.70
CA PHE A 167 -18.10 -6.83 2.51
C PHE A 167 -17.50 -7.61 1.35
N VAL A 168 -18.34 -8.28 0.56
CA VAL A 168 -17.93 -9.14 -0.54
C VAL A 168 -18.77 -8.84 -1.78
N ILE A 169 -18.20 -9.01 -2.97
CA ILE A 169 -18.92 -8.88 -4.25
C ILE A 169 -19.09 -10.27 -4.84
N ASN A 170 -20.30 -10.82 -4.93
CA ASN A 170 -20.47 -12.22 -5.35
C ASN A 170 -21.66 -12.38 -6.31
N PRO A 171 -21.47 -12.69 -7.59
CA PRO A 171 -20.20 -12.76 -8.32
C PRO A 171 -19.66 -11.35 -8.64
N THR A 172 -18.43 -11.26 -9.13
CA THR A 172 -17.95 -10.05 -9.80
C THR A 172 -18.74 -9.79 -11.09
N TYR A 173 -18.51 -8.64 -11.71
CA TYR A 173 -19.12 -8.30 -12.99
C TYR A 173 -18.84 -9.33 -14.09
N PHE A 174 -17.62 -9.88 -14.08
CA PHE A 174 -17.13 -10.88 -15.03
C PHE A 174 -17.50 -12.31 -14.66
N GLY A 175 -18.13 -12.56 -13.51
CA GLY A 175 -18.63 -13.89 -13.13
C GLY A 175 -17.76 -14.64 -12.12
N SER A 176 -16.65 -14.07 -11.66
CA SER A 176 -15.81 -14.68 -10.62
C SER A 176 -16.55 -14.78 -9.29
N VAL A 177 -16.52 -15.96 -8.66
CA VAL A 177 -17.19 -16.28 -7.39
C VAL A 177 -16.13 -16.59 -6.32
N CYS A 178 -16.37 -16.12 -5.10
CA CYS A 178 -15.51 -16.40 -3.95
C CYS A 178 -15.96 -17.65 -3.17
N ASP A 179 -15.07 -18.23 -2.35
CA ASP A 179 -15.46 -19.25 -1.36
C ASP A 179 -16.25 -18.59 -0.23
N LEU A 180 -17.50 -18.23 -0.54
CA LEU A 180 -18.33 -17.39 0.31
C LEU A 180 -18.67 -18.09 1.63
N LYS A 181 -18.84 -19.43 1.60
CA LYS A 181 -19.16 -20.21 2.79
C LYS A 181 -18.00 -20.20 3.79
N SER A 182 -16.79 -20.52 3.34
CA SER A 182 -15.61 -20.48 4.22
C SER A 182 -15.35 -19.06 4.73
N LEU A 183 -15.56 -18.04 3.88
CA LEU A 183 -15.40 -16.65 4.29
C LEU A 183 -16.40 -16.24 5.38
N VAL A 184 -17.66 -16.69 5.27
CA VAL A 184 -18.69 -16.47 6.30
C VAL A 184 -18.29 -17.11 7.62
N GLU A 185 -17.86 -18.37 7.59
CA GLU A 185 -17.41 -19.10 8.78
C GLU A 185 -16.25 -18.38 9.49
N ILE A 186 -15.24 -17.91 8.72
CA ILE A 186 -14.09 -17.17 9.25
C ILE A 186 -14.50 -15.82 9.85
N ALA A 187 -15.35 -15.06 9.15
CA ALA A 187 -15.81 -13.75 9.60
C ALA A 187 -16.65 -13.85 10.89
N HIS A 188 -17.57 -14.82 10.94
CA HIS A 188 -18.41 -15.06 12.12
C HIS A 188 -17.58 -15.53 13.32
N ALA A 189 -16.56 -16.37 13.11
CA ALA A 189 -15.61 -16.76 14.18
C ALA A 189 -14.88 -15.55 14.79
N HIS A 190 -14.75 -14.44 14.03
CA HIS A 190 -14.16 -13.18 14.48
C HIS A 190 -15.20 -12.11 14.84
N ASN A 191 -16.47 -12.49 15.02
CA ASN A 191 -17.58 -11.60 15.38
C ASN A 191 -17.82 -10.45 14.38
N MET A 192 -17.61 -10.70 13.08
CA MET A 192 -17.87 -9.75 12.00
C MET A 192 -19.11 -10.17 11.20
N ALA A 193 -19.98 -9.21 10.87
CA ALA A 193 -21.10 -9.47 9.96
C ALA A 193 -20.61 -9.59 8.51
N VAL A 194 -21.30 -10.37 7.68
CA VAL A 194 -20.97 -10.52 6.26
C VAL A 194 -22.04 -9.87 5.40
N LEU A 195 -21.62 -8.86 4.63
CA LEU A 195 -22.46 -8.09 3.72
C LEU A 195 -22.09 -8.45 2.29
N VAL A 196 -23.05 -8.86 1.47
CA VAL A 196 -22.76 -9.32 0.10
C VAL A 196 -23.45 -8.43 -0.93
N ASP A 197 -22.68 -7.90 -1.86
CA ASP A 197 -23.20 -7.35 -3.11
C ASP A 197 -23.35 -8.49 -4.11
N GLU A 198 -24.57 -9.01 -4.22
CA GLU A 198 -24.96 -10.01 -5.22
C GLU A 198 -25.79 -9.38 -6.33
N ALA A 199 -25.46 -8.14 -6.72
CA ALA A 199 -26.15 -7.44 -7.78
C ALA A 199 -26.31 -8.30 -9.05
N HIS A 200 -25.33 -9.15 -9.37
CA HIS A 200 -25.31 -9.98 -10.58
C HIS A 200 -25.82 -11.42 -10.37
N GLY A 201 -26.07 -11.85 -9.12
CA GLY A 201 -26.36 -13.23 -8.74
C GLY A 201 -27.84 -13.57 -8.53
N ALA A 202 -28.79 -12.74 -8.98
CA ALA A 202 -30.22 -12.95 -8.68
C ALA A 202 -30.77 -14.31 -9.12
N HIS A 203 -30.23 -14.87 -10.21
CA HIS A 203 -30.65 -16.16 -10.75
C HIS A 203 -30.13 -17.37 -9.95
N PHE A 204 -29.11 -17.22 -9.11
CA PHE A 204 -28.54 -18.30 -8.31
C PHE A 204 -29.52 -18.87 -7.28
N TYR A 205 -30.42 -18.01 -6.79
CA TYR A 205 -31.44 -18.33 -5.78
C TYR A 205 -32.48 -19.37 -6.21
N PHE A 206 -32.46 -19.78 -7.47
CA PHE A 206 -33.41 -20.75 -8.02
C PHE A 206 -32.71 -22.07 -8.39
N HIS A 207 -31.45 -22.23 -7.97
CA HIS A 207 -30.69 -23.48 -7.89
C HIS A 207 -30.72 -24.31 -9.19
N ALA A 208 -30.42 -23.67 -10.32
CA ALA A 208 -30.01 -24.38 -11.52
C ALA A 208 -28.64 -25.05 -11.30
N THR A 209 -28.34 -26.07 -12.08
CA THR A 209 -27.25 -27.01 -11.82
C THR A 209 -25.87 -26.34 -11.83
N GLU A 210 -25.64 -25.40 -12.74
CA GLU A 210 -24.40 -24.63 -12.85
C GLU A 210 -24.46 -23.29 -12.09
N SER A 211 -25.49 -23.05 -11.28
CA SER A 211 -25.55 -21.83 -10.48
C SER A 211 -24.62 -21.93 -9.27
N PRO A 212 -23.74 -20.92 -9.06
CA PRO A 212 -22.95 -20.78 -7.85
C PRO A 212 -23.80 -20.66 -6.57
N ILE A 213 -23.15 -20.85 -5.42
CA ILE A 213 -23.79 -20.68 -4.10
C ILE A 213 -24.25 -19.23 -3.86
N THR A 214 -25.43 -19.07 -3.27
CA THR A 214 -25.97 -17.75 -2.89
C THR A 214 -25.44 -17.29 -1.53
N ALA A 215 -25.50 -15.98 -1.27
CA ALA A 215 -25.17 -15.41 0.03
C ALA A 215 -26.06 -15.97 1.16
N MET A 216 -27.35 -16.16 0.91
CA MET A 216 -28.25 -16.74 1.91
C MET A 216 -27.87 -18.20 2.20
N ASP A 217 -27.55 -19.02 1.19
CA ASP A 217 -27.14 -20.41 1.41
C ASP A 217 -25.77 -20.52 2.09
N ALA A 218 -24.85 -19.60 1.78
CA ALA A 218 -23.55 -19.50 2.45
C ALA A 218 -23.66 -19.02 3.91
N GLY A 219 -24.81 -18.47 4.32
CA GLY A 219 -25.05 -18.00 5.69
C GLY A 219 -24.65 -16.56 5.94
N ALA A 220 -24.45 -15.75 4.89
CA ALA A 220 -24.19 -14.33 5.04
C ALA A 220 -25.39 -13.59 5.66
N ASP A 221 -25.12 -12.53 6.43
CA ASP A 221 -26.13 -11.84 7.24
C ASP A 221 -27.06 -10.97 6.39
N ILE A 222 -26.56 -10.39 5.30
CA ILE A 222 -27.32 -9.50 4.42
C ILE A 222 -26.77 -9.50 2.99
N SER A 223 -27.67 -9.52 2.00
CA SER A 223 -27.33 -9.49 0.57
C SER A 223 -28.19 -8.51 -0.21
N SER A 224 -27.59 -7.72 -1.10
CA SER A 224 -28.29 -6.82 -2.02
C SER A 224 -28.24 -7.37 -3.45
N VAL A 225 -29.40 -7.51 -4.11
CA VAL A 225 -29.54 -8.30 -5.33
C VAL A 225 -30.29 -7.52 -6.42
N SER A 226 -29.81 -7.53 -7.67
CA SER A 226 -30.49 -6.84 -8.79
C SER A 226 -31.40 -7.78 -9.57
N PHE A 227 -32.69 -7.80 -9.26
CA PHE A 227 -33.64 -8.61 -10.03
C PHE A 227 -33.75 -8.17 -11.49
N HIS A 228 -33.56 -6.87 -11.78
CA HIS A 228 -33.63 -6.38 -13.16
C HIS A 228 -32.45 -6.82 -14.04
N LYS A 229 -31.34 -7.28 -13.44
CA LYS A 229 -30.17 -7.72 -14.20
C LYS A 229 -30.35 -9.14 -14.72
N THR A 230 -30.78 -10.07 -13.87
CA THR A 230 -30.78 -11.51 -14.22
C THR A 230 -32.07 -12.25 -13.87
N ALA A 231 -33.05 -11.62 -13.19
CA ALA A 231 -34.31 -12.26 -12.76
C ALA A 231 -35.58 -11.68 -13.42
N GLY A 232 -35.45 -10.74 -14.36
CA GLY A 232 -36.54 -10.32 -15.26
C GLY A 232 -37.47 -9.19 -14.76
N SER A 233 -37.10 -8.45 -13.71
CA SER A 233 -37.85 -7.26 -13.29
C SER A 233 -37.44 -5.99 -14.06
N LEU A 234 -38.15 -4.87 -13.87
CA LEU A 234 -37.84 -3.62 -14.59
C LEU A 234 -36.58 -2.94 -14.05
N THR A 235 -35.80 -2.28 -14.92
CA THR A 235 -34.61 -1.49 -14.54
C THR A 235 -34.88 -0.59 -13.34
N GLN A 236 -33.89 -0.44 -12.46
CA GLN A 236 -33.97 0.25 -11.15
C GLN A 236 -34.58 -0.59 -10.02
N SER A 237 -35.32 -1.67 -10.31
CA SER A 237 -35.86 -2.54 -9.27
C SER A 237 -34.84 -3.57 -8.76
N SER A 238 -34.82 -3.82 -7.45
CA SER A 238 -33.84 -4.66 -6.75
C SER A 238 -34.44 -5.16 -5.44
N VAL A 239 -33.72 -6.01 -4.72
CA VAL A 239 -34.14 -6.53 -3.41
C VAL A 239 -32.99 -6.53 -2.41
N LEU A 240 -33.32 -6.49 -1.13
CA LEU A 240 -32.39 -6.69 -0.03
C LEU A 240 -32.86 -7.90 0.78
N LEU A 241 -31.96 -8.84 1.06
CA LEU A 241 -32.23 -10.10 1.74
C LEU A 241 -31.45 -10.12 3.05
N VAL A 242 -32.07 -10.59 4.13
CA VAL A 242 -31.47 -10.63 5.47
C VAL A 242 -31.65 -12.03 6.05
N LYS A 243 -30.59 -12.55 6.67
CA LYS A 243 -30.57 -13.85 7.33
C LYS A 243 -29.97 -13.76 8.73
N GLY A 244 -30.46 -14.60 9.62
CA GLY A 244 -30.00 -14.69 11.00
C GLY A 244 -30.50 -13.55 11.88
N LYS A 245 -29.72 -13.24 12.92
CA LYS A 245 -30.11 -12.32 14.00
C LYS A 245 -29.24 -11.07 14.10
N ALA A 246 -28.26 -10.91 13.21
CA ALA A 246 -27.34 -9.77 13.23
C ALA A 246 -28.09 -8.44 13.02
N PHE A 247 -29.15 -8.45 12.21
CA PHE A 247 -29.94 -7.26 11.89
C PHE A 247 -31.44 -7.53 12.08
N SER A 248 -32.13 -6.61 12.76
CA SER A 248 -33.59 -6.66 12.80
C SER A 248 -34.20 -6.01 11.55
N ARG A 249 -35.42 -6.42 11.19
CA ARG A 249 -36.20 -5.76 10.12
C ARG A 249 -36.29 -4.24 10.33
N TYR A 250 -36.43 -3.80 11.58
CA TYR A 250 -36.56 -2.38 11.93
C TYR A 250 -35.27 -1.59 11.70
N ASP A 251 -34.11 -2.16 12.01
CA ASP A 251 -32.81 -1.51 11.78
C ASP A 251 -32.58 -1.31 10.28
N ILE A 252 -32.89 -2.34 9.47
CA ILE A 252 -32.76 -2.27 8.02
C ILE A 252 -33.77 -1.30 7.41
N GLN A 253 -35.05 -1.35 7.81
CA GLN A 253 -36.07 -0.41 7.33
C GLN A 253 -35.69 1.05 7.67
N LYS A 254 -35.12 1.29 8.86
CA LYS A 254 -34.64 2.61 9.27
C LYS A 254 -33.53 3.12 8.36
N ALA A 255 -32.58 2.26 7.98
CA ALA A 255 -31.51 2.62 7.04
C ALA A 255 -32.07 2.86 5.62
N LEU A 256 -32.95 2.00 5.14
CA LEU A 256 -33.61 2.15 3.83
C LEU A 256 -34.41 3.46 3.71
N ASN A 257 -35.08 3.88 4.78
CA ASN A 257 -35.87 5.13 4.80
C ASN A 257 -35.01 6.39 4.66
N ILE A 258 -33.67 6.31 4.78
CA ILE A 258 -32.76 7.43 4.51
C ILE A 258 -32.54 7.61 3.00
N THR A 259 -32.55 6.51 2.24
CA THR A 259 -32.24 6.51 0.79
C THR A 259 -33.46 6.34 -0.10
N ASN A 260 -34.58 5.88 0.44
CA ASN A 260 -35.81 5.68 -0.31
C ASN A 260 -36.50 7.01 -0.60
N THR A 261 -37.15 7.08 -1.77
CA THR A 261 -38.11 8.14 -2.05
C THR A 261 -39.37 7.98 -1.19
N THR A 262 -40.01 9.09 -0.85
CA THR A 262 -41.31 9.09 -0.16
C THR A 262 -42.48 8.77 -1.09
N SER A 263 -42.25 8.74 -2.41
CA SER A 263 -43.27 8.44 -3.43
C SER A 263 -42.75 7.35 -4.38
N PRO A 264 -42.67 6.08 -3.93
CA PRO A 264 -42.04 5.00 -4.67
C PRO A 264 -42.88 4.57 -5.87
N SER A 265 -42.22 4.13 -6.94
CA SER A 265 -42.93 3.61 -8.11
C SER A 265 -43.57 2.25 -7.79
N MET A 266 -44.90 2.21 -7.75
CA MET A 266 -45.67 0.99 -7.56
C MET A 266 -45.49 0.02 -8.73
N ILE A 267 -45.22 0.53 -9.93
CA ILE A 267 -44.97 -0.29 -11.12
C ILE A 267 -43.68 -1.12 -10.94
N LEU A 268 -42.62 -0.52 -10.40
CA LEU A 268 -41.37 -1.23 -10.13
C LEU A 268 -41.57 -2.33 -9.07
N MET A 269 -42.30 -2.05 -7.99
CA MET A 269 -42.62 -3.07 -6.97
C MET A 269 -43.50 -4.19 -7.51
N ALA A 270 -44.48 -3.88 -8.36
CA ALA A 270 -45.31 -4.87 -9.02
C ALA A 270 -44.48 -5.75 -9.97
N SER A 271 -43.48 -5.19 -10.65
CA SER A 271 -42.55 -5.96 -11.48
C SER A 271 -41.67 -6.93 -10.67
N LEU A 272 -41.27 -6.55 -9.45
CA LEU A 272 -40.53 -7.42 -8.53
C LEU A 272 -41.39 -8.59 -8.07
N ASP A 273 -42.63 -8.33 -7.68
CA ASP A 273 -43.54 -9.39 -7.24
C ASP A 273 -43.82 -10.39 -8.38
N ALA A 274 -44.04 -9.89 -9.61
CA ALA A 274 -44.20 -10.73 -10.79
C ALA A 274 -42.94 -11.56 -11.11
N ALA A 275 -41.77 -10.91 -11.11
CA ALA A 275 -40.49 -11.56 -11.39
C ALA A 275 -40.18 -12.65 -10.36
N ARG A 276 -40.40 -12.37 -9.06
CA ARG A 276 -40.27 -13.37 -8.00
C ARG A 276 -41.22 -14.55 -8.23
N SER A 277 -42.47 -14.31 -8.64
CA SER A 277 -43.44 -15.38 -8.94
C SER A 277 -42.88 -16.33 -9.99
N PHE A 278 -42.50 -15.77 -11.13
CA PHE A 278 -41.95 -16.52 -12.25
C PHE A 278 -40.69 -17.29 -11.84
N MET A 279 -39.74 -16.63 -11.18
CA MET A 279 -38.49 -17.28 -10.82
C MET A 279 -38.69 -18.40 -9.79
N ALA A 280 -39.58 -18.20 -8.81
CA ALA A 280 -39.88 -19.22 -7.80
C ALA A 280 -40.63 -20.45 -8.36
N THR A 281 -41.33 -20.32 -9.49
CA THR A 281 -42.10 -21.42 -10.09
C THR A 281 -41.45 -22.05 -11.31
N GLU A 282 -40.79 -21.24 -12.14
CA GLU A 282 -40.26 -21.60 -13.47
C GLU A 282 -38.78 -21.23 -13.64
N GLY A 283 -38.19 -20.46 -12.69
CA GLY A 283 -36.86 -19.88 -12.82
C GLY A 283 -35.74 -20.91 -12.97
N ARG A 284 -35.84 -22.05 -12.27
CA ARG A 284 -34.84 -23.13 -12.41
C ARG A 284 -34.78 -23.64 -13.85
N GLU A 285 -35.92 -24.02 -14.42
CA GLU A 285 -35.98 -24.54 -15.79
C GLU A 285 -35.56 -23.48 -16.83
N ALA A 286 -35.98 -22.23 -16.62
CA ALA A 286 -35.57 -21.12 -17.48
C ALA A 286 -34.05 -20.91 -17.46
N GLN A 287 -33.43 -20.98 -16.28
CA GLN A 287 -31.98 -20.81 -16.14
C GLN A 287 -31.18 -21.99 -16.70
N GLU A 288 -31.67 -23.23 -16.57
CA GLU A 288 -31.04 -24.40 -17.22
C GLU A 288 -30.99 -24.23 -18.75
N LYS A 289 -32.09 -23.76 -19.35
CA LYS A 289 -32.14 -23.44 -20.79
C LYS A 289 -31.16 -22.32 -21.16
N THR A 290 -30.99 -21.33 -20.29
CA THR A 290 -29.97 -20.28 -20.49
C THR A 290 -28.57 -20.87 -20.50
N TYR A 291 -28.24 -21.79 -19.59
CA TYR A 291 -26.92 -22.45 -19.59
C TYR A 291 -26.71 -23.41 -20.79
N GLU A 292 -27.76 -24.05 -21.29
CA GLU A 292 -27.70 -24.78 -22.57
C GLU A 292 -27.29 -23.86 -23.74
N LEU A 293 -27.84 -22.65 -23.78
CA LEU A 293 -27.47 -21.64 -24.78
C LEU A 293 -26.03 -21.14 -24.60
N VAL A 294 -25.55 -21.03 -23.36
CA VAL A 294 -24.15 -20.69 -23.06
C VAL A 294 -23.21 -21.75 -23.64
N ARG A 295 -23.44 -23.03 -23.34
CA ARG A 295 -22.63 -24.15 -23.88
C ARG A 295 -22.65 -24.18 -25.41
N TYR A 296 -23.81 -23.94 -26.01
CA TYR A 296 -23.93 -23.85 -27.46
C TYR A 296 -23.10 -22.69 -28.03
N ALA A 297 -23.18 -21.50 -27.42
CA ALA A 297 -22.40 -20.34 -27.83
C ALA A 297 -20.89 -20.59 -27.70
N GLU A 298 -20.46 -21.16 -26.58
CA GLU A 298 -19.06 -21.48 -26.31
C GLU A 298 -18.49 -22.44 -27.37
N ALA A 299 -19.20 -23.54 -27.64
CA ALA A 299 -18.79 -24.53 -28.63
C ALA A 299 -18.68 -23.94 -30.04
N GLU A 300 -19.53 -22.99 -30.41
CA GLU A 300 -19.51 -22.38 -31.74
C GLU A 300 -18.50 -21.23 -31.87
N ILE A 301 -18.32 -20.42 -30.83
CA ILE A 301 -17.41 -19.25 -30.85
C ILE A 301 -15.96 -19.70 -30.80
N ASN A 302 -15.62 -20.73 -30.02
CA ASN A 302 -14.26 -21.28 -29.97
C ASN A 302 -13.78 -21.90 -31.31
N LYS A 303 -14.68 -22.05 -32.29
CA LYS A 303 -14.33 -22.48 -33.66
C LYS A 303 -13.99 -21.30 -34.59
N ILE A 304 -14.19 -20.07 -34.14
CA ILE A 304 -14.00 -18.87 -34.95
C ILE A 304 -12.57 -18.36 -34.72
N PRO A 305 -11.72 -18.25 -35.77
CA PRO A 305 -10.38 -17.72 -35.61
C PRO A 305 -10.37 -16.32 -34.98
N GLY A 306 -9.55 -16.17 -33.96
CA GLY A 306 -9.32 -14.93 -33.23
C GLY A 306 -10.28 -14.63 -32.09
N PHE A 307 -11.21 -15.53 -31.79
CA PHE A 307 -12.04 -15.46 -30.61
C PHE A 307 -11.92 -16.73 -29.79
N TYR A 308 -11.93 -16.58 -28.47
CA TYR A 308 -12.08 -17.68 -27.53
C TYR A 308 -13.00 -17.27 -26.39
N VAL A 309 -13.58 -18.24 -25.68
CA VAL A 309 -14.41 -18.00 -24.52
C VAL A 309 -13.63 -18.36 -23.26
N ALA A 310 -13.57 -17.44 -22.30
CA ALA A 310 -12.90 -17.70 -21.03
C ALA A 310 -13.73 -18.73 -20.23
N SER A 311 -13.18 -19.92 -20.04
CA SER A 311 -13.86 -21.04 -19.38
C SER A 311 -13.80 -20.94 -17.86
N THR A 312 -14.56 -21.80 -17.16
CA THR A 312 -14.45 -21.94 -15.70
C THR A 312 -13.00 -22.23 -15.28
N GLU A 313 -12.29 -23.11 -15.99
CA GLU A 313 -10.89 -23.43 -15.69
C GLU A 313 -9.97 -22.20 -15.77
N HIS A 314 -10.25 -21.26 -16.69
CA HIS A 314 -9.52 -20.00 -16.78
C HIS A 314 -9.66 -19.18 -15.50
N PHE A 315 -10.89 -18.97 -15.03
CA PHE A 315 -11.13 -18.19 -13.81
C PHE A 315 -10.58 -18.87 -12.54
N LEU A 316 -10.62 -20.21 -12.46
CA LEU A 316 -10.02 -20.98 -11.38
C LEU A 316 -8.49 -20.86 -11.36
N LYS A 317 -7.84 -20.89 -12.54
CA LYS A 317 -6.39 -20.64 -12.68
C LYS A 317 -6.00 -19.26 -12.12
N TYR A 318 -6.86 -18.26 -12.29
CA TYR A 318 -6.67 -16.90 -11.77
C TYR A 318 -7.25 -16.66 -10.37
N GLY A 319 -7.48 -17.72 -9.60
CA GLY A 319 -7.76 -17.64 -8.15
C GLY A 319 -9.23 -17.45 -7.78
N SER A 320 -10.15 -17.55 -8.74
CA SER A 320 -11.58 -17.68 -8.43
C SER A 320 -11.84 -19.01 -7.75
N PHE A 321 -12.85 -19.08 -6.87
CA PHE A 321 -13.29 -20.33 -6.27
C PHE A 321 -14.27 -21.08 -7.17
N ASP A 322 -15.13 -20.33 -7.84
CA ASP A 322 -16.12 -20.82 -8.79
C ASP A 322 -16.41 -19.72 -9.85
N PHE A 323 -17.25 -20.00 -10.83
CA PHE A 323 -17.55 -19.09 -11.94
C PHE A 323 -19.01 -19.16 -12.39
N ASP A 324 -19.60 -18.00 -12.71
CA ASP A 324 -20.92 -17.91 -13.34
C ASP A 324 -20.79 -17.91 -14.89
N PRO A 325 -21.09 -19.03 -15.56
CA PRO A 325 -20.92 -19.14 -17.01
C PRO A 325 -21.91 -18.26 -17.80
N SER A 326 -22.95 -17.70 -17.15
CA SER A 326 -23.83 -16.72 -17.79
C SER A 326 -23.16 -15.35 -18.01
N LYS A 327 -22.03 -15.09 -17.35
CA LYS A 327 -21.12 -13.96 -17.65
C LYS A 327 -20.16 -14.38 -18.75
N PHE A 328 -20.65 -14.27 -19.97
CA PHE A 328 -20.00 -14.84 -21.13
C PHE A 328 -18.90 -13.92 -21.66
N VAL A 329 -17.67 -14.17 -21.21
CA VAL A 329 -16.47 -13.39 -21.56
C VAL A 329 -15.83 -13.95 -22.83
N ILE A 330 -15.75 -13.13 -23.87
CA ILE A 330 -15.16 -13.47 -25.16
C ILE A 330 -13.83 -12.74 -25.27
N GLY A 331 -12.73 -13.49 -25.26
CA GLY A 331 -11.37 -13.00 -25.45
C GLY A 331 -11.03 -12.83 -26.93
N LEU A 332 -10.14 -11.88 -27.21
CA LEU A 332 -9.62 -11.59 -28.54
C LEU A 332 -8.20 -12.13 -28.66
N ASP A 333 -7.88 -12.77 -29.77
CA ASP A 333 -6.52 -13.20 -30.11
C ASP A 333 -6.26 -12.99 -31.60
N LYS A 334 -5.07 -12.56 -31.97
CA LYS A 334 -4.64 -12.31 -33.36
C LYS A 334 -5.60 -11.48 -34.24
N LEU A 335 -6.32 -10.54 -33.64
CA LEU A 335 -7.14 -9.54 -34.31
C LEU A 335 -6.42 -8.18 -34.37
N ASP A 336 -6.60 -7.43 -35.46
CA ASP A 336 -6.10 -6.04 -35.61
C ASP A 336 -6.99 -4.97 -34.95
N ILE A 337 -7.97 -5.40 -34.16
CA ILE A 337 -8.90 -4.58 -33.39
C ILE A 337 -8.87 -4.95 -31.91
N ASP A 338 -9.19 -3.99 -31.04
CA ASP A 338 -9.40 -4.20 -29.61
C ASP A 338 -10.87 -4.48 -29.27
N GLY A 339 -11.15 -4.84 -28.01
CA GLY A 339 -12.51 -5.14 -27.56
C GLY A 339 -13.46 -3.94 -27.65
N PHE A 340 -12.95 -2.71 -27.50
CA PHE A 340 -13.76 -1.48 -27.64
C PHE A 340 -14.24 -1.29 -29.08
N HIS A 341 -13.38 -1.54 -30.06
CA HIS A 341 -13.74 -1.54 -31.48
C HIS A 341 -14.71 -2.69 -31.80
N LEU A 342 -14.44 -3.91 -31.33
CA LEU A 342 -15.34 -5.06 -31.52
C LEU A 342 -16.76 -4.76 -31.02
N TYR A 343 -16.88 -4.18 -29.82
CA TYR A 343 -18.17 -3.77 -29.25
C TYR A 343 -18.93 -2.80 -30.16
N GLN A 344 -18.23 -1.86 -30.80
CA GLN A 344 -18.86 -0.93 -31.74
C GLN A 344 -19.29 -1.62 -33.04
N LEU A 345 -18.46 -2.51 -33.61
CA LEU A 345 -18.76 -3.24 -34.84
C LEU A 345 -20.00 -4.12 -34.66
N LEU A 346 -20.04 -4.92 -33.59
CA LEU A 346 -21.19 -5.77 -33.26
C LEU A 346 -22.48 -4.96 -33.16
N LYS A 347 -22.44 -3.76 -32.55
CA LYS A 347 -23.62 -2.91 -32.46
C LYS A 347 -24.03 -2.28 -33.79
N LYS A 348 -23.07 -1.68 -34.51
CA LYS A 348 -23.34 -0.87 -35.71
C LYS A 348 -23.67 -1.72 -36.93
N GLU A 349 -23.01 -2.86 -37.07
CA GLU A 349 -23.07 -3.67 -38.29
C GLU A 349 -23.95 -4.91 -38.10
N GLU A 350 -23.92 -5.50 -36.90
CA GLU A 350 -24.63 -6.75 -36.63
C GLU A 350 -25.92 -6.56 -35.79
N GLY A 351 -26.11 -5.38 -35.21
CA GLY A 351 -27.26 -5.07 -34.35
C GLY A 351 -27.19 -5.75 -32.97
N VAL A 352 -26.03 -6.26 -32.59
CA VAL A 352 -25.80 -6.98 -31.33
C VAL A 352 -25.29 -6.01 -30.27
N GLN A 353 -26.06 -5.83 -29.20
CA GLN A 353 -25.68 -5.01 -28.06
C GLN A 353 -25.04 -5.89 -26.99
N LEU A 354 -23.75 -5.67 -26.73
CA LEU A 354 -23.05 -6.30 -25.61
C LEU A 354 -23.18 -5.47 -24.33
N GLU A 355 -22.74 -6.05 -23.22
CA GLU A 355 -22.78 -5.40 -21.90
C GLU A 355 -21.65 -4.39 -21.76
N LEU A 356 -20.40 -4.82 -21.99
CA LEU A 356 -19.21 -3.97 -21.92
C LEU A 356 -18.06 -4.55 -22.75
N ALA A 357 -16.98 -3.76 -22.82
CA ALA A 357 -15.72 -4.13 -23.44
C ALA A 357 -14.54 -3.70 -22.57
N GLU A 358 -13.44 -4.45 -22.70
CA GLU A 358 -12.09 -4.17 -22.22
C GLU A 358 -11.12 -4.25 -23.42
N THR A 359 -9.83 -4.01 -23.20
CA THR A 359 -8.82 -4.02 -24.28
C THR A 359 -8.83 -5.35 -25.06
N TYR A 360 -8.83 -6.48 -24.35
CA TYR A 360 -8.68 -7.81 -24.94
C TYR A 360 -9.91 -8.72 -24.76
N ALA A 361 -11.02 -8.16 -24.30
CA ALA A 361 -12.23 -8.94 -24.05
C ALA A 361 -13.51 -8.12 -24.24
N VAL A 362 -14.61 -8.81 -24.54
CA VAL A 362 -15.97 -8.28 -24.45
C VAL A 362 -16.83 -9.18 -23.60
N LEU A 363 -17.84 -8.60 -22.94
CA LEU A 363 -18.76 -9.33 -22.07
C LEU A 363 -20.17 -9.32 -22.65
N ALA A 364 -20.75 -10.52 -22.79
CA ALA A 364 -22.17 -10.72 -23.01
C ALA A 364 -22.83 -11.27 -21.74
N ILE A 365 -24.07 -10.86 -21.46
CA ILE A 365 -24.86 -11.43 -20.37
C ILE A 365 -25.92 -12.36 -20.96
N PHE A 366 -25.86 -13.64 -20.57
CA PHE A 366 -26.94 -14.59 -20.83
C PHE A 366 -27.92 -14.53 -19.66
N ALA A 367 -29.19 -14.28 -19.94
CA ALA A 367 -30.23 -14.21 -18.93
C ALA A 367 -31.40 -15.13 -19.31
N ILE A 368 -32.37 -15.29 -18.41
CA ILE A 368 -33.59 -16.11 -18.62
C ILE A 368 -34.43 -15.69 -19.84
N GLY A 369 -34.23 -14.47 -20.36
CA GLY A 369 -34.87 -13.97 -21.59
C GLY A 369 -34.05 -14.17 -22.87
N THR A 370 -32.83 -14.74 -22.78
CA THR A 370 -31.98 -15.01 -23.94
C THR A 370 -32.58 -16.12 -24.80
N LYS A 371 -32.59 -15.92 -26.12
CA LYS A 371 -33.11 -16.88 -27.09
C LYS A 371 -32.01 -17.35 -28.02
N LYS A 372 -32.20 -18.54 -28.59
CA LYS A 372 -31.28 -19.10 -29.59
C LYS A 372 -31.01 -18.15 -30.76
N GLU A 373 -32.05 -17.46 -31.26
CA GLU A 373 -31.92 -16.51 -32.37
C GLU A 373 -30.97 -15.33 -32.05
N HIS A 374 -30.89 -14.90 -30.78
CA HIS A 374 -29.95 -13.87 -30.35
C HIS A 374 -28.50 -14.41 -30.37
N VAL A 375 -28.31 -15.64 -29.90
CA VAL A 375 -27.01 -16.31 -29.86
C VAL A 375 -26.48 -16.59 -31.27
N ASP A 376 -27.35 -17.08 -32.16
CA ASP A 376 -27.01 -17.32 -33.57
C ASP A 376 -26.57 -16.02 -34.26
N ARG A 377 -27.21 -14.88 -33.94
CA ARG A 377 -26.84 -13.57 -34.48
C ARG A 377 -25.47 -13.09 -33.99
N LEU A 378 -25.15 -13.32 -32.70
CA LEU A 378 -23.83 -13.02 -32.14
C LEU A 378 -22.73 -13.85 -32.83
N ILE A 379 -22.93 -15.17 -32.96
CA ILE A 379 -21.99 -16.09 -33.60
C ILE A 379 -21.72 -15.66 -35.05
N GLU A 380 -22.76 -15.37 -35.82
CA GLU A 380 -22.63 -14.94 -37.21
C GLU A 380 -21.89 -13.59 -37.33
N GLY A 381 -22.15 -12.65 -36.42
CA GLY A 381 -21.44 -11.39 -36.37
C GLY A 381 -19.94 -11.56 -36.13
N LEU A 382 -19.57 -12.38 -35.13
CA LEU A 382 -18.17 -12.70 -34.86
C LEU A 382 -17.49 -13.41 -36.05
N ARG A 383 -18.19 -14.32 -36.73
CA ARG A 383 -17.67 -14.99 -37.95
C ARG A 383 -17.34 -14.01 -39.07
N ARG A 384 -18.13 -12.96 -39.25
CA ARG A 384 -17.87 -11.94 -40.28
C ARG A 384 -16.69 -11.05 -39.90
N ILE A 385 -16.68 -10.57 -38.65
CA ILE A 385 -15.60 -9.73 -38.14
C ILE A 385 -14.26 -10.48 -38.19
N SER A 386 -14.24 -11.76 -37.80
CA SER A 386 -13.06 -12.62 -37.91
C SER A 386 -12.49 -12.69 -39.33
N LYS A 387 -13.34 -12.79 -40.37
CA LYS A 387 -12.87 -12.84 -41.77
C LYS A 387 -12.11 -11.59 -42.21
N GLU A 388 -12.42 -10.44 -41.62
CA GLU A 388 -11.84 -9.16 -42.00
C GLU A 388 -10.64 -8.77 -41.13
N HIS A 389 -10.69 -9.12 -39.84
CA HIS A 389 -9.78 -8.60 -38.82
C HIS A 389 -8.78 -9.62 -38.27
N TYR A 390 -8.94 -10.92 -38.56
CA TYR A 390 -8.02 -11.96 -38.08
C TYR A 390 -6.79 -12.08 -38.96
N HIS A 391 -5.61 -11.96 -38.35
CA HIS A 391 -4.32 -12.07 -39.02
C HIS A 391 -3.40 -12.99 -38.20
N PRO A 392 -3.02 -14.19 -38.70
CA PRO A 392 -2.28 -15.18 -37.91
C PRO A 392 -0.88 -14.73 -37.46
N ASP A 393 -0.32 -13.74 -38.15
CA ASP A 393 1.04 -13.21 -37.96
C ASP A 393 1.09 -11.92 -37.12
N ILE A 394 -0.06 -11.40 -36.66
CA ILE A 394 -0.07 -10.20 -35.82
C ILE A 394 0.47 -10.54 -34.42
N SER A 395 1.33 -9.67 -33.90
CA SER A 395 1.84 -9.74 -32.53
C SER A 395 1.39 -8.50 -31.76
N TYR A 396 0.90 -8.69 -30.55
CA TYR A 396 0.57 -7.59 -29.64
C TYR A 396 1.83 -7.05 -28.97
N GLU A 397 1.85 -5.74 -28.70
CA GLU A 397 2.72 -5.23 -27.65
C GLU A 397 2.23 -5.80 -26.30
N ASP A 398 3.15 -6.24 -25.46
CA ASP A 398 2.83 -6.68 -24.10
C ASP A 398 2.39 -5.44 -23.31
N HIS A 399 1.08 -5.21 -23.27
CA HIS A 399 0.50 -4.15 -22.48
C HIS A 399 0.33 -4.70 -21.06
N HIS A 400 1.12 -4.18 -20.13
CA HIS A 400 0.95 -4.52 -18.73
C HIS A 400 -0.22 -3.72 -18.17
N PHE A 401 -1.34 -4.40 -17.88
CA PHE A 401 -2.37 -3.86 -17.00
C PHE A 401 -1.70 -3.31 -15.73
N ASP A 402 -1.88 -2.01 -15.47
CA ASP A 402 -1.45 -1.40 -14.21
C ASP A 402 -2.21 -2.06 -13.05
N SER A 403 -1.52 -2.96 -12.37
CA SER A 403 -2.00 -3.67 -11.17
C SER A 403 -1.90 -2.82 -9.91
N SER A 404 -1.39 -1.59 -10.01
CA SER A 404 -1.26 -0.70 -8.87
C SER A 404 -2.58 0.02 -8.58
N PHE A 405 -3.15 -0.28 -7.42
CA PHE A 405 -4.25 0.52 -6.90
C PHE A 405 -3.72 1.78 -6.21
N PRO A 406 -4.40 2.93 -6.37
CA PRO A 406 -4.04 4.15 -5.66
C PRO A 406 -4.00 3.95 -4.14
N TYR A 407 -3.05 4.60 -3.47
CA TYR A 407 -2.98 4.56 -2.01
C TYR A 407 -4.03 5.49 -1.38
N MET A 408 -4.85 4.95 -0.48
CA MET A 408 -5.83 5.72 0.27
C MET A 408 -5.18 6.45 1.44
N LEU A 409 -4.94 7.75 1.26
CA LEU A 409 -4.36 8.62 2.29
C LEU A 409 -5.40 9.09 3.32
N LEU A 410 -6.56 9.51 2.82
CA LEU A 410 -7.69 10.00 3.61
C LEU A 410 -8.87 9.06 3.47
N ARG A 411 -9.70 8.99 4.52
CA ARG A 411 -11.00 8.31 4.42
C ARG A 411 -11.88 9.01 3.38
N PRO A 412 -12.72 8.29 2.61
CA PRO A 412 -13.56 8.89 1.57
C PRO A 412 -14.39 10.08 2.05
N ARG A 413 -15.07 9.95 3.20
CA ARG A 413 -15.83 11.06 3.83
C ARG A 413 -14.98 12.31 4.08
N VAL A 414 -13.74 12.11 4.56
CA VAL A 414 -12.87 13.23 4.94
C VAL A 414 -12.44 14.00 3.70
N ALA A 415 -12.04 13.29 2.64
CA ALA A 415 -11.65 13.91 1.39
C ALA A 415 -12.84 14.61 0.70
N PHE A 416 -14.00 13.96 0.67
CA PHE A 416 -15.22 14.51 0.08
C PHE A 416 -15.62 15.86 0.69
N HIS A 417 -15.44 16.03 2.01
CA HIS A 417 -15.74 17.29 2.72
C HIS A 417 -14.54 18.24 2.86
N ALA A 418 -13.38 17.93 2.26
CA ALA A 418 -12.22 18.81 2.31
C ALA A 418 -12.38 20.01 1.37
N ASP A 419 -11.63 21.08 1.65
CA ASP A 419 -11.50 22.19 0.69
C ASP A 419 -10.85 21.65 -0.59
N GLY A 420 -11.42 22.01 -1.74
CA GLY A 420 -11.05 21.45 -3.04
C GLY A 420 -10.65 22.50 -4.05
N LYS A 421 -9.93 22.07 -5.09
CA LYS A 421 -9.66 22.85 -6.29
C LYS A 421 -9.69 21.95 -7.52
N LEU A 422 -10.07 22.51 -8.66
CA LEU A 422 -10.03 21.82 -9.94
C LEU A 422 -8.58 21.79 -10.47
N ALA A 423 -8.14 20.64 -10.96
CA ALA A 423 -6.84 20.43 -11.55
C ALA A 423 -6.95 19.68 -12.89
N LYS A 424 -6.04 19.97 -13.83
CA LYS A 424 -5.90 19.15 -15.05
C LYS A 424 -5.26 17.79 -14.70
N PRO A 425 -5.45 16.74 -15.52
CA PRO A 425 -4.90 15.41 -15.23
C PRO A 425 -3.41 15.42 -14.88
N GLU A 426 -2.60 16.19 -15.60
CA GLU A 426 -1.14 16.27 -15.40
C GLU A 426 -0.78 16.94 -14.07
N GLN A 427 -1.67 17.77 -13.54
CA GLN A 427 -1.52 18.47 -12.26
C GLN A 427 -2.03 17.63 -11.07
N CYS A 428 -2.67 16.49 -11.34
CA CYS A 428 -3.21 15.63 -10.29
C CYS A 428 -2.13 14.76 -9.65
N VAL A 429 -1.05 14.43 -10.36
CA VAL A 429 0.00 13.51 -9.87
C VAL A 429 0.53 13.94 -8.49
N GLY A 430 0.45 13.03 -7.51
CA GLY A 430 0.85 13.27 -6.12
C GLY A 430 -0.14 14.09 -5.28
N ALA A 431 -1.29 14.46 -5.83
CA ALA A 431 -2.39 15.12 -5.13
C ALA A 431 -3.45 14.10 -4.66
N ILE A 432 -4.20 14.48 -3.63
CA ILE A 432 -5.28 13.67 -3.06
C ILE A 432 -6.56 13.95 -3.83
N SER A 433 -7.19 12.92 -4.38
CA SER A 433 -8.49 13.05 -5.05
C SER A 433 -9.57 13.47 -4.06
N LYS A 434 -10.46 14.37 -4.47
CA LYS A 434 -11.68 14.71 -3.72
C LYS A 434 -12.92 14.05 -4.34
N GLU A 435 -12.81 13.62 -5.60
CA GLU A 435 -13.88 12.95 -6.33
C GLU A 435 -13.53 11.51 -6.71
N MET A 436 -14.52 10.80 -7.25
CA MET A 436 -14.32 9.51 -7.92
C MET A 436 -14.15 9.74 -9.43
N ALA A 437 -13.25 8.98 -10.05
CA ALA A 437 -13.25 8.81 -11.50
C ALA A 437 -13.21 7.32 -11.86
N MET A 438 -13.97 6.94 -12.88
CA MET A 438 -14.23 5.55 -13.24
C MET A 438 -14.45 5.37 -14.74
N ILE A 439 -14.17 4.16 -15.23
CA ILE A 439 -14.64 3.69 -16.53
C ILE A 439 -16.09 3.23 -16.36
N TYR A 440 -16.94 3.52 -17.35
CA TYR A 440 -18.34 3.13 -17.31
C TYR A 440 -18.85 2.58 -18.64
N PRO A 441 -19.56 1.44 -18.63
CA PRO A 441 -19.70 0.45 -17.54
C PRO A 441 -18.34 -0.21 -17.19
N PRO A 442 -18.16 -0.88 -16.02
CA PRO A 442 -19.15 -1.20 -14.99
C PRO A 442 -19.30 -0.16 -13.86
N GLY A 443 -18.51 0.92 -13.85
CA GLY A 443 -18.53 1.91 -12.76
C GLY A 443 -17.69 1.52 -11.53
N ILE A 444 -16.58 0.81 -11.76
CA ILE A 444 -15.54 0.57 -10.76
C ILE A 444 -14.56 1.76 -10.78
N PRO A 445 -14.37 2.49 -9.66
CA PRO A 445 -13.48 3.65 -9.65
C PRO A 445 -12.00 3.25 -9.71
N PHE A 446 -11.29 3.78 -10.70
CA PHE A 446 -9.83 3.72 -10.74
C PHE A 446 -9.19 4.73 -9.76
N ILE A 447 -9.95 5.74 -9.30
CA ILE A 447 -9.56 6.63 -8.21
C ILE A 447 -10.80 6.98 -7.37
N CYS A 448 -10.64 6.97 -6.05
CA CYS A 448 -11.64 7.32 -5.05
C CYS A 448 -11.25 8.58 -4.26
N PRO A 449 -12.22 9.29 -3.66
CA PRO A 449 -11.93 10.36 -2.72
C PRO A 449 -11.00 9.88 -1.60
N GLY A 450 -9.93 10.64 -1.39
CA GLY A 450 -8.91 10.37 -0.37
C GLY A 450 -7.71 9.58 -0.85
N GLU A 451 -7.74 9.08 -2.08
CA GLU A 451 -6.61 8.42 -2.70
C GLU A 451 -5.65 9.38 -3.39
N VAL A 452 -4.40 8.98 -3.53
CA VAL A 452 -3.36 9.78 -4.19
C VAL A 452 -3.23 9.40 -5.65
N TRP A 453 -3.37 10.39 -6.53
CA TRP A 453 -3.13 10.22 -7.96
C TRP A 453 -1.67 9.87 -8.24
N THR A 454 -1.44 8.92 -9.14
CA THR A 454 -0.11 8.50 -9.60
C THR A 454 0.10 8.89 -11.06
N LYS A 455 1.34 8.79 -11.54
CA LYS A 455 1.65 9.09 -12.95
C LYS A 455 1.04 8.04 -13.87
N GLU A 456 1.10 6.79 -13.45
CA GLU A 456 0.56 5.60 -14.11
C GLU A 456 -0.96 5.72 -14.34
N LEU A 457 -1.71 6.17 -13.33
CA LEU A 457 -3.15 6.41 -13.45
C LEU A 457 -3.49 7.51 -14.45
N VAL A 458 -2.69 8.58 -14.49
CA VAL A 458 -2.89 9.68 -15.46
C VAL A 458 -2.58 9.20 -16.87
N ASP A 459 -1.57 8.37 -17.06
CA ASP A 459 -1.22 7.79 -18.35
C ASP A 459 -2.27 6.77 -18.82
N LYS A 460 -2.78 5.92 -17.93
CA LYS A 460 -3.91 5.01 -18.18
C LYS A 460 -5.16 5.78 -18.60
N LEU A 461 -5.48 6.88 -17.91
CA LEU A 461 -6.59 7.75 -18.29
C LEU A 461 -6.41 8.33 -19.71
N ALA A 462 -5.20 8.74 -20.08
CA ALA A 462 -4.91 9.26 -21.41
C ALA A 462 -5.07 8.16 -22.48
N PHE A 463 -4.68 6.93 -22.19
CA PHE A 463 -4.90 5.76 -23.04
C PHE A 463 -6.40 5.48 -23.25
N LEU A 464 -7.16 5.34 -22.16
CA LEU A 464 -8.60 5.05 -22.21
C LEU A 464 -9.42 6.11 -22.96
N LYS A 465 -9.01 7.38 -22.88
CA LYS A 465 -9.64 8.45 -23.67
C LYS A 465 -9.40 8.29 -25.17
N LYS A 466 -8.26 7.74 -25.59
CA LYS A 466 -7.95 7.49 -27.00
C LYS A 466 -8.74 6.31 -27.57
N THR A 467 -9.01 5.28 -26.76
CA THR A 467 -9.80 4.11 -27.17
C THR A 467 -11.31 4.37 -27.20
N GLY A 468 -11.76 5.56 -26.78
CA GLY A 468 -13.17 5.94 -26.76
C GLY A 468 -13.95 5.43 -25.54
N ALA A 469 -13.25 4.96 -24.50
CA ALA A 469 -13.88 4.56 -23.25
C ALA A 469 -14.64 5.73 -22.61
N THR A 470 -15.82 5.47 -22.07
CA THR A 470 -16.59 6.48 -21.34
C THR A 470 -16.03 6.63 -19.93
N ILE A 471 -15.47 7.80 -19.64
CA ILE A 471 -14.98 8.15 -18.31
C ILE A 471 -16.03 8.99 -17.60
N LEU A 472 -16.48 8.54 -16.43
CA LEU A 472 -17.33 9.33 -15.55
C LEU A 472 -16.49 10.04 -14.49
N SER A 473 -16.63 11.36 -14.45
CA SER A 473 -16.08 12.28 -13.45
C SER A 473 -17.08 13.40 -13.18
N SER A 474 -16.87 14.15 -12.10
CA SER A 474 -17.75 15.26 -11.68
C SER A 474 -17.62 16.47 -12.59
N TYR A 475 -16.46 16.64 -13.23
CA TYR A 475 -16.15 17.77 -14.10
C TYR A 475 -15.74 17.33 -15.51
N PRO A 476 -16.13 18.09 -16.56
CA PRO A 476 -15.84 17.73 -17.94
C PRO A 476 -14.35 17.89 -18.32
N ASN A 477 -13.64 18.84 -17.71
CA ASN A 477 -12.29 19.25 -18.13
C ASN A 477 -11.25 19.26 -16.98
N GLY A 478 -11.31 18.28 -16.09
CA GLY A 478 -10.36 18.14 -14.98
C GLY A 478 -10.91 17.28 -13.86
N PHE A 479 -10.15 17.23 -12.76
CA PHE A 479 -10.53 16.53 -11.54
C PHE A 479 -10.43 17.43 -10.31
N GLU A 480 -11.36 17.28 -9.38
CA GLU A 480 -11.31 17.93 -8.09
C GLU A 480 -10.34 17.19 -7.18
N ILE A 481 -9.32 17.91 -6.73
CA ILE A 481 -8.33 17.46 -5.76
C ILE A 481 -8.47 18.26 -4.46
N VAL A 482 -8.00 17.70 -3.36
CA VAL A 482 -7.93 18.40 -2.07
C VAL A 482 -6.97 19.57 -2.18
N ASP A 483 -7.43 20.78 -1.84
CA ASP A 483 -6.58 21.97 -1.77
C ASP A 483 -5.88 22.03 -0.40
N THR A 484 -4.76 21.30 -0.31
CA THR A 484 -3.98 21.15 0.92
C THR A 484 -3.48 22.48 1.51
N ALA A 485 -3.37 23.53 0.69
CA ALA A 485 -2.99 24.87 1.13
C ALA A 485 -4.13 25.63 1.84
N LYS A 486 -5.39 25.38 1.46
CA LYS A 486 -6.56 26.04 2.06
C LYS A 486 -7.18 25.23 3.19
N TRP A 487 -7.04 23.91 3.14
CA TRP A 487 -7.71 23.02 4.07
C TRP A 487 -7.10 23.11 5.47
N LYS A 488 -7.76 23.83 6.38
CA LYS A 488 -7.29 24.06 7.76
C LYS A 488 -6.97 22.79 8.56
N LYS A 489 -7.58 21.66 8.20
CA LYS A 489 -7.35 20.35 8.86
C LYS A 489 -6.21 19.55 8.21
N PHE A 490 -5.68 19.97 7.06
CA PHE A 490 -4.61 19.25 6.37
C PHE A 490 -3.34 19.04 7.21
N PRO A 491 -2.91 19.95 8.12
CA PRO A 491 -1.76 19.70 8.98
C PRO A 491 -1.83 18.39 9.77
N LEU A 492 -3.03 17.87 10.08
CA LEU A 492 -3.22 16.57 10.74
C LEU A 492 -2.85 15.36 9.86
N TYR A 493 -2.77 15.56 8.54
CA TYR A 493 -2.55 14.52 7.54
C TYR A 493 -1.26 14.72 6.74
N ALA A 494 -0.57 15.85 6.92
CA ALA A 494 0.63 16.21 6.16
C ALA A 494 1.73 15.13 6.28
N LYS A 495 1.94 14.59 7.49
CA LYS A 495 2.92 13.51 7.73
C LYS A 495 2.63 12.29 6.86
N ARG A 496 1.38 11.82 6.82
CA ARG A 496 0.99 10.64 6.03
C ARG A 496 1.29 10.81 4.54
N LEU A 497 1.11 12.03 4.00
CA LEU A 497 1.37 12.29 2.58
C LEU A 497 2.87 12.30 2.30
N SER A 498 3.67 12.79 3.25
CA SER A 498 5.13 12.66 3.20
C SER A 498 5.54 11.20 3.19
N ASP A 499 5.12 10.43 4.19
CA ASP A 499 5.46 9.01 4.35
C ASP A 499 5.11 8.19 3.08
N TYR A 500 3.94 8.45 2.46
CA TYR A 500 3.56 7.81 1.20
C TYR A 500 4.52 8.12 0.05
N ARG A 501 4.92 9.39 -0.12
CA ARG A 501 5.84 9.80 -1.19
C ARG A 501 7.21 9.15 -1.02
N ASP A 502 7.62 8.90 0.21
CA ASP A 502 8.88 8.23 0.50
C ASP A 502 8.81 6.71 0.20
N SER A 503 7.66 6.07 0.43
CA SER A 503 7.44 4.62 0.18
C SER A 503 7.40 4.17 -1.29
N LYS A 504 7.33 5.07 -2.27
CA LYS A 504 7.23 4.74 -3.72
C LYS A 504 8.58 4.77 -4.47
N LYS A 505 9.69 4.98 -3.77
CA LYS A 505 11.05 4.88 -4.35
C LYS A 505 11.46 3.40 -4.37
N THR A 506 12.10 2.91 -5.46
CA THR A 506 12.77 1.59 -5.45
C THR A 506 13.84 1.54 -4.35
N SER A 507 14.20 0.35 -3.87
CA SER A 507 15.18 0.17 -2.79
C SER A 507 16.51 -0.40 -3.29
N PRO A 508 17.62 -0.20 -2.55
CA PRO A 508 18.93 -0.74 -2.87
C PRO A 508 18.93 -2.23 -3.21
N SER A 509 18.34 -3.07 -2.35
CA SER A 509 18.31 -4.53 -2.58
C SER A 509 17.55 -4.92 -3.84
N ASN A 510 16.41 -4.29 -4.12
CA ASN A 510 15.61 -4.54 -5.34
C ASN A 510 16.36 -4.15 -6.61
N ASP A 511 17.23 -3.13 -6.53
CA ASP A 511 18.09 -2.71 -7.63
C ASP A 511 19.41 -3.50 -7.71
N GLY A 512 19.63 -4.48 -6.82
CA GLY A 512 20.84 -5.33 -6.78
C GLY A 512 22.06 -4.71 -6.11
N PHE A 513 21.89 -3.67 -5.29
CA PHE A 513 22.95 -3.01 -4.55
C PHE A 513 23.10 -3.58 -3.12
N HIS A 514 24.34 -3.60 -2.61
CA HIS A 514 24.66 -3.97 -1.23
C HIS A 514 25.78 -3.09 -0.66
N MET A 515 25.84 -2.96 0.66
CA MET A 515 26.91 -2.25 1.35
C MET A 515 28.21 -3.09 1.30
N PRO A 516 29.32 -2.56 0.77
CA PRO A 516 30.56 -3.33 0.64
C PRO A 516 31.32 -3.40 1.97
N PHE A 517 32.25 -4.35 2.06
CA PHE A 517 33.17 -4.44 3.18
C PHE A 517 34.10 -3.22 3.20
N GLU A 518 34.23 -2.57 4.34
CA GLU A 518 35.07 -1.37 4.49
C GLU A 518 36.54 -1.61 4.14
N GLY A 519 37.09 -2.82 4.38
CA GLY A 519 38.49 -3.09 4.06
C GLY A 519 38.81 -3.24 2.56
N GLU A 520 37.84 -3.04 1.66
CA GLU A 520 38.04 -3.09 0.21
C GLU A 520 38.75 -1.82 -0.34
N LYS A 521 38.82 -1.68 -1.66
CA LYS A 521 39.51 -0.54 -2.30
C LYS A 521 38.58 0.67 -2.35
N HIS A 522 39.09 1.84 -1.97
CA HIS A 522 38.33 3.08 -2.02
C HIS A 522 38.71 3.93 -3.23
N LYS A 523 37.70 4.66 -3.73
CA LYS A 523 37.88 5.77 -4.65
C LYS A 523 38.44 6.99 -3.93
N ALA A 524 37.92 7.27 -2.73
CA ALA A 524 38.38 8.32 -1.84
C ALA A 524 37.81 8.12 -0.43
N THR A 525 38.35 8.86 0.53
CA THR A 525 37.86 8.88 1.92
C THR A 525 37.50 10.28 2.32
N VAL A 526 36.34 10.47 2.93
CA VAL A 526 35.83 11.78 3.34
C VAL A 526 36.13 11.99 4.82
N VAL A 527 36.62 13.18 5.16
CA VAL A 527 36.82 13.65 6.54
C VAL A 527 36.27 15.07 6.67
N LEU A 528 35.45 15.33 7.69
CA LEU A 528 34.90 16.65 7.99
C LEU A 528 35.72 17.31 9.12
N LEU A 529 36.19 18.54 8.95
CA LEU A 529 37.02 19.19 9.96
C LEU A 529 36.24 19.70 11.18
N PRO A 530 36.80 19.59 12.40
CA PRO A 530 36.16 20.11 13.61
C PRO A 530 36.13 21.64 13.64
N PHE A 531 34.93 22.20 13.81
CA PHE A 531 34.71 23.64 13.92
C PHE A 531 33.83 24.06 15.10
N ARG A 532 32.98 23.17 15.62
CA ARG A 532 32.10 23.47 16.77
C ARG A 532 32.90 23.82 18.03
N HIS A 533 32.36 24.69 18.88
CA HIS A 533 33.03 25.17 20.09
C HIS A 533 32.51 24.55 21.40
N ASP A 534 31.40 23.82 21.33
CA ASP A 534 30.74 23.07 22.40
C ASP A 534 31.19 21.60 22.46
N THR A 535 31.65 21.04 21.34
CA THR A 535 32.30 19.72 21.25
C THR A 535 33.83 19.83 21.27
N TRP A 536 34.41 20.79 20.54
CA TRP A 536 35.86 20.88 20.34
C TRP A 536 36.49 22.03 21.13
N ARG A 537 37.32 21.68 22.13
CA ARG A 537 37.96 22.66 23.02
C ARG A 537 38.86 23.64 22.29
N GLN A 538 39.04 24.84 22.85
CA GLN A 538 39.93 25.88 22.32
C GLN A 538 39.64 26.20 20.84
N LYS A 539 38.35 26.32 20.50
CA LYS A 539 37.86 26.54 19.14
C LYS A 539 38.24 25.44 18.13
N GLY A 540 38.50 24.23 18.62
CA GLY A 540 38.84 23.04 17.82
C GLY A 540 40.27 22.99 17.28
N ALA A 541 41.16 23.90 17.67
CA ALA A 541 42.54 23.89 17.17
C ALA A 541 43.32 22.60 17.51
N PRO A 542 43.27 22.06 18.75
CA PRO A 542 43.92 20.78 19.06
C PRO A 542 43.37 19.61 18.24
N ALA A 543 42.04 19.52 18.12
CA ALA A 543 41.38 18.48 17.32
C ALA A 543 41.77 18.58 15.83
N ARG A 544 41.77 19.79 15.24
CA ARG A 544 42.20 19.98 13.84
C ARG A 544 43.62 19.47 13.57
N LYS A 545 44.54 19.60 14.54
CA LYS A 545 45.89 19.04 14.42
C LYS A 545 45.89 17.51 14.35
N ASN A 546 45.14 16.82 15.22
CA ASN A 546 45.01 15.37 15.17
C ASN A 546 44.27 14.89 13.90
N PHE A 547 43.19 15.57 13.49
CA PHE A 547 42.51 15.26 12.22
C PHE A 547 43.47 15.36 11.04
N LYS A 548 44.34 16.38 11.02
CA LYS A 548 45.37 16.53 9.99
C LYS A 548 46.35 15.35 9.98
N GLU A 549 46.77 14.84 11.13
CA GLU A 549 47.64 13.65 11.22
C GLU A 549 46.97 12.40 10.63
N VAL A 550 45.67 12.20 10.91
CA VAL A 550 44.86 11.11 10.34
C VAL A 550 44.73 11.28 8.81
N ILE A 551 44.34 12.47 8.35
CA ILE A 551 44.23 12.81 6.92
C ILE A 551 45.56 12.53 6.20
N ASP A 552 46.68 12.94 6.79
CA ASP A 552 48.01 12.75 6.22
C ASP A 552 48.43 11.29 6.16
N ALA A 553 47.98 10.47 7.11
CA ALA A 553 48.23 9.04 7.10
C ALA A 553 47.40 8.33 6.01
N ILE A 554 46.13 8.70 5.83
CA ILE A 554 45.25 8.15 4.78
C ILE A 554 45.73 8.59 3.38
N ALA A 555 46.09 9.86 3.21
CA ALA A 555 46.52 10.44 1.94
C ALA A 555 47.80 9.78 1.34
N LYS A 556 48.57 9.05 2.15
CA LYS A 556 49.70 8.23 1.70
C LYS A 556 49.26 7.02 0.85
N HIS A 557 48.01 6.57 0.99
CA HIS A 557 47.50 5.33 0.38
C HIS A 557 46.36 5.59 -0.59
N GLU A 558 45.47 6.55 -0.30
CA GLU A 558 44.29 6.83 -1.12
C GLU A 558 43.89 8.32 -1.10
N PRO A 559 43.07 8.79 -2.06
CA PRO A 559 42.60 10.17 -2.08
C PRO A 559 41.73 10.50 -0.85
N VAL A 560 41.87 11.71 -0.33
CA VAL A 560 41.07 12.22 0.80
C VAL A 560 40.31 13.47 0.40
N ILE A 561 39.00 13.47 0.57
CA ILE A 561 38.14 14.64 0.44
C ILE A 561 37.97 15.28 1.82
N VAL A 562 38.45 16.50 1.97
CA VAL A 562 38.41 17.21 3.26
C VAL A 562 37.29 18.24 3.23
N GLY A 563 36.21 17.96 3.96
CA GLY A 563 35.06 18.84 4.11
C GLY A 563 35.31 19.93 5.14
N ILE A 564 35.38 21.18 4.68
CA ILE A 564 35.70 22.34 5.51
C ILE A 564 34.48 23.25 5.62
N HIS A 565 34.01 23.45 6.85
CA HIS A 565 32.88 24.33 7.13
C HIS A 565 33.19 25.78 6.71
N PRO A 566 32.23 26.52 6.10
CA PRO A 566 32.47 27.90 5.65
C PRO A 566 33.02 28.84 6.72
N ALA A 567 32.68 28.61 8.00
CA ALA A 567 33.12 29.44 9.13
C ALA A 567 34.65 29.39 9.39
N ILE A 568 35.32 28.31 9.01
CA ILE A 568 36.77 28.13 9.20
C ILE A 568 37.53 28.00 7.87
N TYR A 569 36.83 28.04 6.73
CA TYR A 569 37.41 27.69 5.44
C TYR A 569 38.64 28.53 5.10
N ASP A 570 38.53 29.85 5.18
CA ASP A 570 39.62 30.74 4.79
C ASP A 570 40.79 30.69 5.79
N GLU A 571 40.55 30.27 7.04
CA GLU A 571 41.59 30.04 8.06
C GLU A 571 42.45 28.81 7.74
N VAL A 572 41.84 27.70 7.33
CA VAL A 572 42.53 26.40 7.29
C VAL A 572 42.80 25.86 5.88
N ILE A 573 42.22 26.45 4.83
CA ILE A 573 42.37 25.93 3.44
C ILE A 573 43.83 25.85 2.97
N GLY A 574 44.70 26.71 3.49
CA GLY A 574 46.14 26.73 3.19
C GLY A 574 46.83 25.40 3.48
N ASP A 575 46.38 24.67 4.50
CA ASP A 575 46.96 23.39 4.91
C ASP A 575 46.67 22.23 3.93
N TYR A 576 45.72 22.42 2.99
CA TYR A 576 45.21 21.34 2.14
C TYR A 576 45.31 21.62 0.63
N ARG A 577 45.19 22.88 0.18
CA ARG A 577 44.99 23.25 -1.24
C ARG A 577 46.07 22.78 -2.22
N MET A 578 47.30 22.53 -1.75
CA MET A 578 48.44 22.16 -2.60
C MET A 578 48.98 20.75 -2.31
N ARG A 579 48.24 19.94 -1.53
CA ARG A 579 48.72 18.62 -1.10
C ARG A 579 48.24 17.54 -2.05
N LYS A 580 49.18 16.67 -2.46
CA LYS A 580 48.88 15.52 -3.31
C LYS A 580 47.90 14.58 -2.59
N ASN A 581 46.96 14.02 -3.34
CA ASN A 581 45.89 13.13 -2.85
C ASN A 581 44.90 13.78 -1.87
N ILE A 582 44.84 15.11 -1.76
CA ILE A 582 43.86 15.79 -0.91
C ILE A 582 43.02 16.75 -1.77
N GLU A 583 41.70 16.63 -1.66
CA GLU A 583 40.70 17.51 -2.26
C GLU A 583 39.95 18.27 -1.16
N PRO A 584 40.31 19.53 -0.84
CA PRO A 584 39.53 20.32 0.11
C PRO A 584 38.26 20.87 -0.54
N ILE A 585 37.13 20.70 0.13
CA ILE A 585 35.82 21.22 -0.32
C ILE A 585 35.18 22.11 0.73
N LYS A 586 34.58 23.22 0.27
CA LYS A 586 33.71 24.06 1.10
C LYS A 586 32.33 23.41 1.17
N ILE A 587 31.89 22.98 2.36
CA ILE A 587 30.60 22.29 2.57
C ILE A 587 30.05 22.59 3.97
N ARG A 588 28.72 22.78 4.09
CA ARG A 588 28.04 23.05 5.36
C ARG A 588 27.64 21.75 6.04
N TYR A 589 27.79 21.68 7.36
CA TYR A 589 27.43 20.60 8.27
C TYR A 589 27.38 21.19 9.68
N ASN A 590 26.76 20.51 10.64
CA ASN A 590 26.74 20.96 12.03
C ASN A 590 27.75 20.23 12.91
N ASP A 591 28.13 18.97 12.62
CA ASP A 591 29.22 18.27 13.33
C ASP A 591 30.12 17.45 12.39
N SER A 592 31.27 17.02 12.91
CA SER A 592 32.41 16.52 12.13
C SER A 592 32.50 15.00 12.02
N TRP A 593 31.48 14.29 12.51
CA TRP A 593 31.39 12.82 12.49
C TRP A 593 30.95 12.31 11.12
N ALA A 594 31.88 12.35 10.16
CA ALA A 594 31.63 11.98 8.77
C ALA A 594 30.98 10.59 8.63
N ARG A 595 31.27 9.65 9.52
CA ARG A 595 30.66 8.32 9.52
C ARG A 595 29.13 8.36 9.60
N ASP A 596 28.60 9.32 10.34
CA ASP A 596 27.19 9.33 10.75
C ASP A 596 26.32 10.27 9.91
N ASN A 597 26.90 11.36 9.42
CA ASN A 597 26.16 12.37 8.66
C ASN A 597 26.44 12.37 7.14
N MET A 598 27.34 11.53 6.65
CA MET A 598 27.57 11.34 5.21
C MET A 598 26.73 10.19 4.63
N PRO A 599 26.56 10.10 3.30
CA PRO A 599 25.85 8.99 2.69
C PRO A 599 26.53 7.66 3.02
N LEU A 600 25.72 6.64 3.33
CA LEU A 600 26.19 5.27 3.32
C LEU A 600 26.25 4.78 1.88
N PHE A 601 27.36 4.20 1.45
CA PHE A 601 27.53 3.80 0.07
C PHE A 601 27.21 2.33 -0.16
N VAL A 602 26.38 2.07 -1.18
CA VAL A 602 26.06 0.72 -1.66
C VAL A 602 26.53 0.54 -3.10
N THR A 603 26.83 -0.69 -3.50
CA THR A 603 27.35 -1.04 -4.82
C THR A 603 26.75 -2.31 -5.40
N ASP A 604 26.64 -2.37 -6.73
CA ASP A 604 26.35 -3.59 -7.51
C ASP A 604 27.62 -4.13 -8.20
N SER A 605 28.80 -3.77 -7.68
CA SER A 605 30.15 -3.96 -8.26
C SER A 605 30.52 -3.06 -9.45
N LYS A 606 29.54 -2.47 -10.16
CA LYS A 606 29.76 -1.61 -11.34
C LYS A 606 29.47 -0.14 -11.08
N ARG A 607 28.54 0.13 -10.16
CA ARG A 607 28.00 1.45 -9.82
C ARG A 607 28.02 1.62 -8.31
N ILE A 608 28.08 2.87 -7.88
CA ILE A 608 27.87 3.27 -6.49
C ILE A 608 26.58 4.09 -6.41
N ARG A 609 25.87 3.95 -5.29
CA ARG A 609 24.76 4.82 -4.90
C ARG A 609 24.90 5.18 -3.43
N GLY A 610 24.40 6.36 -3.06
CA GLY A 610 24.26 6.76 -1.67
C GLY A 610 22.95 6.25 -1.09
N VAL A 611 22.95 5.93 0.19
CA VAL A 611 21.76 5.70 1.00
C VAL A 611 21.71 6.83 2.01
N ASP A 612 20.65 7.61 1.92
CA ASP A 612 20.45 8.83 2.68
C ASP A 612 19.32 8.59 3.69
N PHE A 613 19.69 8.15 4.89
CA PHE A 613 18.76 8.02 6.00
C PHE A 613 18.56 9.37 6.68
N ARG A 614 17.43 9.53 7.38
CA ARG A 614 17.24 10.70 8.22
C ARG A 614 18.25 10.70 9.37
N PHE A 615 18.91 11.83 9.59
CA PHE A 615 19.78 12.04 10.73
C PHE A 615 19.14 13.02 11.72
N ASN A 616 19.25 12.72 13.03
CA ASN A 616 18.67 13.56 14.07
C ASN A 616 19.59 13.81 15.28
N ALA A 617 20.91 13.78 15.06
CA ALA A 617 21.91 13.85 16.14
C ALA A 617 21.77 12.71 17.17
N TRP A 618 21.71 11.46 16.68
CA TRP A 618 21.72 10.21 17.46
C TRP A 618 20.55 10.01 18.45
N GLY A 619 19.43 10.71 18.29
CA GLY A 619 18.34 10.64 19.29
C GLY A 619 17.33 11.79 19.29
N GLY A 620 17.56 12.85 18.52
CA GLY A 620 16.64 13.98 18.39
C GLY A 620 16.35 14.65 19.74
N ASP A 621 15.07 14.88 20.03
CA ASP A 621 14.63 15.53 21.28
C ASP A 621 14.60 14.58 22.49
N PHE A 622 14.85 13.27 22.30
CA PHE A 622 14.81 12.29 23.37
C PHE A 622 16.18 12.17 24.08
N ASP A 623 17.20 11.72 23.35
CA ASP A 623 18.57 11.52 23.83
C ASP A 623 19.63 12.09 22.88
N GLY A 624 19.23 12.96 21.94
CA GLY A 624 20.15 13.53 20.96
C GLY A 624 21.18 14.50 21.54
N LEU A 625 22.32 14.62 20.84
CA LEU A 625 23.49 15.35 21.34
C LEU A 625 23.46 16.87 21.10
N TYR A 626 22.69 17.34 20.13
CA TYR A 626 22.45 18.77 19.85
C TYR A 626 21.19 19.00 19.01
N LYS A 627 20.60 20.20 19.07
CA LYS A 627 19.29 20.51 18.46
C LYS A 627 19.34 20.99 17.00
N ASN A 628 20.44 21.59 16.59
CA ASN A 628 20.58 22.27 15.30
C ASN A 628 21.27 21.39 14.24
N TYR A 629 20.78 20.17 14.00
CA TYR A 629 21.38 19.18 13.10
C TYR A 629 20.90 19.25 11.64
N GLN A 630 20.20 20.31 11.24
CA GLN A 630 19.54 20.36 9.94
C GLN A 630 20.51 20.43 8.75
N ASP A 631 21.75 20.92 8.94
CA ASP A 631 22.78 20.85 7.90
C ASP A 631 23.40 19.44 7.83
N ASP A 632 23.47 18.69 8.94
CA ASP A 632 23.90 17.28 8.93
C ASP A 632 22.89 16.37 8.24
N ASP A 633 21.60 16.49 8.56
CA ASP A 633 20.52 15.70 7.93
C ASP A 633 20.42 15.93 6.41
N ARG A 634 20.90 17.09 5.92
CA ARG A 634 20.96 17.40 4.49
C ARG A 634 22.30 17.08 3.83
N LEU A 635 23.32 16.76 4.63
CA LEU A 635 24.70 16.70 4.16
C LEU A 635 24.89 15.62 3.10
N SER A 636 24.30 14.44 3.33
CA SER A 636 24.31 13.32 2.40
C SER A 636 23.80 13.70 1.01
N SER A 637 22.55 14.16 0.92
CA SER A 637 21.96 14.75 -0.29
C SER A 637 22.79 15.86 -0.95
N VAL A 638 23.45 16.73 -0.17
CA VAL A 638 24.32 17.80 -0.71
C VAL A 638 25.59 17.22 -1.32
N PHE A 639 26.20 16.25 -0.66
CA PHE A 639 27.40 15.57 -1.11
C PHE A 639 27.15 14.76 -2.39
N ASP A 640 26.10 13.95 -2.40
CA ASP A 640 25.76 13.10 -3.54
C ASP A 640 25.49 13.92 -4.81
N ARG A 641 24.76 15.04 -4.69
CA ARG A 641 24.58 15.99 -5.80
C ARG A 641 25.90 16.56 -6.32
N LYS A 642 26.81 16.94 -5.43
CA LYS A 642 28.11 17.53 -5.79
C LYS A 642 28.97 16.54 -6.59
N TYR A 643 28.97 15.28 -6.17
CA TYR A 643 29.75 14.21 -6.81
C TYR A 643 28.98 13.39 -7.85
N LYS A 644 27.74 13.79 -8.16
CA LYS A 644 26.84 13.14 -9.12
C LYS A 644 26.60 11.65 -8.80
N ILE A 645 26.49 11.35 -7.52
CA ILE A 645 26.10 10.03 -7.02
C ILE A 645 24.56 10.02 -6.95
N ARG A 646 23.94 8.93 -7.42
CA ARG A 646 22.49 8.74 -7.26
C ARG A 646 22.23 8.20 -5.86
N ASP A 647 21.18 8.68 -5.22
CA ASP A 647 20.87 8.37 -3.84
C ASP A 647 19.49 7.69 -3.66
N TYR A 648 19.35 6.99 -2.53
CA TYR A 648 18.09 6.51 -1.97
C TYR A 648 17.82 7.27 -0.67
N ARG A 649 16.99 8.32 -0.73
CA ARG A 649 16.54 9.05 0.47
C ARG A 649 15.35 8.38 1.13
N LEU A 650 15.50 8.03 2.42
CA LEU A 650 14.45 7.48 3.29
C LEU A 650 14.24 8.40 4.51
N ASP A 651 13.23 9.29 4.43
CA ASP A 651 12.94 10.27 5.48
C ASP A 651 12.21 9.68 6.70
N SER A 652 11.61 8.49 6.56
CA SER A 652 10.81 7.83 7.60
C SER A 652 11.62 6.99 8.58
N PHE A 653 12.94 6.85 8.38
CA PHE A 653 13.81 5.99 9.17
C PHE A 653 15.05 6.76 9.62
N VAL A 654 15.28 6.80 10.93
CA VAL A 654 16.45 7.45 11.53
C VAL A 654 17.56 6.42 11.68
N PHE A 655 18.71 6.70 11.08
CA PHE A 655 19.86 5.80 11.11
C PHE A 655 21.15 6.52 10.75
N GLU A 656 22.28 5.99 11.24
CA GLU A 656 23.61 6.54 11.01
C GLU A 656 24.66 5.43 10.88
N GLY A 657 25.82 5.74 10.29
CA GLY A 657 26.81 4.74 9.90
C GLY A 657 27.52 4.03 11.04
N GLY A 658 27.76 4.69 12.18
CA GLY A 658 28.43 4.09 13.35
C GLY A 658 27.58 3.01 14.03
N ALA A 659 26.29 2.95 13.72
CA ALA A 659 25.36 1.97 14.27
C ALA A 659 25.42 0.58 13.60
N ILE A 660 26.21 0.40 12.53
CA ILE A 660 26.35 -0.90 11.84
C ILE A 660 27.78 -1.22 11.39
N ALA A 661 28.17 -2.49 11.55
CA ALA A 661 29.35 -3.07 10.94
C ALA A 661 28.94 -4.13 9.92
N VAL A 662 29.51 -4.11 8.70
CA VAL A 662 29.15 -5.04 7.61
C VAL A 662 30.36 -5.81 7.07
N ASP A 663 30.15 -7.06 6.68
CA ASP A 663 31.18 -7.94 6.11
C ASP A 663 31.28 -7.87 4.58
N GLY A 664 30.39 -7.14 3.90
CA GLY A 664 30.30 -7.09 2.44
C GLY A 664 29.91 -8.41 1.77
N LYS A 665 29.43 -9.40 2.53
CA LYS A 665 28.95 -10.72 2.11
C LYS A 665 27.53 -11.02 2.60
N GLY A 666 26.82 -9.99 3.04
CA GLY A 666 25.42 -10.05 3.44
C GLY A 666 25.20 -10.11 4.95
N THR A 667 26.25 -10.03 5.77
CA THR A 667 26.14 -10.00 7.24
C THR A 667 26.34 -8.59 7.76
N GLY A 668 25.40 -8.11 8.57
CA GLY A 668 25.56 -6.92 9.41
C GLY A 668 25.54 -7.25 10.90
N ILE A 669 26.23 -6.44 11.71
CA ILE A 669 26.19 -6.49 13.18
C ILE A 669 25.74 -5.12 13.69
N VAL A 670 24.78 -5.10 14.60
CA VAL A 670 24.19 -3.90 15.21
C VAL A 670 24.02 -4.06 16.72
N VAL A 671 23.85 -2.94 17.42
CA VAL A 671 23.63 -2.92 18.88
C VAL A 671 22.16 -2.60 19.19
N GLU A 672 21.54 -3.40 20.07
CA GLU A 672 20.13 -3.21 20.49
C GLU A 672 19.92 -1.89 21.23
N ALA A 673 20.78 -1.56 22.21
CA ALA A 673 20.71 -0.30 22.96
C ALA A 673 20.68 0.93 22.04
N CYS A 674 21.37 0.86 20.89
CA CYS A 674 21.38 1.90 19.87
C CYS A 674 20.06 1.94 19.10
N LEU A 675 19.76 0.89 18.33
CA LEU A 675 18.67 0.96 17.35
C LEU A 675 17.27 0.91 17.97
N LEU A 676 17.14 0.40 19.19
CA LEU A 676 15.88 0.38 19.94
C LEU A 676 15.71 1.63 20.84
N SER A 677 16.63 2.60 20.79
CA SER A 677 16.41 3.88 21.47
C SER A 677 15.12 4.55 20.96
N PRO A 678 14.22 5.01 21.86
CA PRO A 678 13.04 5.79 21.49
C PRO A 678 13.35 7.07 20.71
N GLY A 679 14.59 7.57 20.76
CA GLY A 679 15.04 8.75 20.02
C GLY A 679 15.23 8.54 18.52
N ARG A 680 15.27 7.28 18.05
CA ARG A 680 15.46 6.95 16.62
C ARG A 680 14.13 6.58 15.96
N ASN A 681 13.65 5.36 16.19
CA ASN A 681 12.51 4.78 15.49
C ASN A 681 11.42 4.26 16.46
N PRO A 682 10.80 5.14 17.28
CA PRO A 682 9.99 4.75 18.45
C PRO A 682 8.72 3.97 18.14
N THR A 683 8.29 3.94 16.87
CA THR A 683 7.09 3.21 16.44
C THR A 683 7.39 1.88 15.77
N LEU A 684 8.67 1.55 15.56
CA LEU A 684 9.09 0.32 14.89
C LEU A 684 9.53 -0.72 15.90
N ARG A 685 9.19 -1.98 15.62
CA ARG A 685 9.70 -3.15 16.34
C ARG A 685 11.06 -3.55 15.80
N LYS A 686 11.79 -4.35 16.58
CA LYS A 686 13.12 -4.87 16.23
C LYS A 686 13.13 -5.52 14.84
N GLU A 687 12.11 -6.32 14.52
CA GLU A 687 12.00 -7.03 13.23
C GLU A 687 11.77 -6.05 12.07
N GLU A 688 11.03 -4.97 12.30
CA GLU A 688 10.76 -3.95 11.27
C GLU A 688 12.01 -3.12 10.96
N ILE A 689 12.83 -2.83 11.98
CA ILE A 689 14.14 -2.20 11.83
C ILE A 689 15.07 -3.11 11.03
N GLU A 690 15.10 -4.41 11.36
CA GLU A 690 15.91 -5.40 10.66
C GLU A 690 15.56 -5.49 9.17
N GLU A 691 14.28 -5.55 8.82
CA GLU A 691 13.86 -5.63 7.42
C GLU A 691 14.23 -4.37 6.63
N VAL A 692 14.10 -3.18 7.21
CA VAL A 692 14.56 -1.93 6.57
C VAL A 692 16.07 -1.96 6.32
N LEU A 693 16.87 -2.39 7.30
CA LEU A 693 18.32 -2.45 7.15
C LEU A 693 18.76 -3.48 6.11
N LYS A 694 18.12 -4.66 6.09
CA LYS A 694 18.34 -5.65 5.03
C LYS A 694 18.03 -5.06 3.66
N GLU A 695 16.88 -4.42 3.51
CA GLU A 695 16.43 -3.85 2.25
C GLU A 695 17.34 -2.70 1.76
N TYR A 696 17.73 -1.79 2.64
CA TYR A 696 18.48 -0.59 2.26
C TYR A 696 20.00 -0.77 2.25
N LEU A 697 20.54 -1.79 2.92
CA LEU A 697 21.97 -2.06 2.94
C LEU A 697 22.35 -3.35 2.20
N GLY A 698 21.38 -4.08 1.63
CA GLY A 698 21.62 -5.31 0.87
C GLY A 698 22.16 -6.43 1.75
N LEU A 699 21.61 -6.58 2.95
CA LEU A 699 22.00 -7.61 3.91
C LEU A 699 21.07 -8.83 3.80
N GLU A 700 21.64 -10.01 3.98
CA GLU A 700 20.92 -11.28 4.09
C GLU A 700 20.65 -11.62 5.56
N LYS A 701 21.55 -11.22 6.47
CA LYS A 701 21.49 -11.50 7.90
C LYS A 701 21.93 -10.30 8.72
N LEU A 702 21.19 -10.03 9.80
CA LEU A 702 21.55 -9.03 10.81
C LEU A 702 21.74 -9.73 12.16
N ILE A 703 22.87 -9.48 12.81
CA ILE A 703 23.18 -10.01 14.15
C ILE A 703 23.06 -8.86 15.14
N TRP A 704 22.29 -9.10 16.20
CA TRP A 704 22.05 -8.12 17.25
C TRP A 704 22.86 -8.49 18.48
N ILE A 705 23.70 -7.57 18.94
CA ILE A 705 24.32 -7.65 20.27
C ILE A 705 23.62 -6.65 21.22
N PRO A 706 23.44 -6.97 22.51
CA PRO A 706 22.65 -6.11 23.41
C PRO A 706 23.27 -4.74 23.65
N HIS A 707 24.59 -4.72 23.80
CA HIS A 707 25.35 -3.57 24.29
C HIS A 707 26.61 -3.29 23.47
N GLY A 708 27.02 -2.04 23.44
CA GLY A 708 28.28 -1.55 22.86
C GLY A 708 29.31 -1.19 23.93
N ILE A 709 29.99 -0.05 23.78
CA ILE A 709 30.88 0.47 24.83
C ILE A 709 30.08 1.19 25.92
N TYR A 710 30.33 0.83 27.18
CA TYR A 710 29.69 1.44 28.33
C TYR A 710 30.05 2.93 28.46
N GLY A 711 29.02 3.77 28.58
CA GLY A 711 29.15 5.22 28.69
C GLY A 711 29.25 5.95 27.35
N ASP A 712 29.11 5.23 26.23
CA ASP A 712 29.06 5.83 24.90
C ASP A 712 27.84 6.74 24.71
N GLU A 713 28.06 7.88 24.08
CA GLU A 713 27.09 8.96 23.99
C GLU A 713 26.12 8.84 22.83
N THR A 714 26.37 7.92 21.90
CA THR A 714 25.52 7.64 20.74
C THR A 714 24.60 6.43 20.95
N ASN A 715 24.31 6.10 22.21
CA ASN A 715 23.64 4.86 22.64
C ASN A 715 24.41 3.59 22.26
N GLU A 716 25.72 3.59 22.50
CA GLU A 716 26.56 2.39 22.37
C GLU A 716 26.69 1.92 20.92
N HIS A 717 27.24 2.76 20.05
CA HIS A 717 27.48 2.44 18.65
C HIS A 717 28.33 1.17 18.48
N VAL A 718 28.04 0.41 17.42
CA VAL A 718 28.71 -0.88 17.19
C VAL A 718 30.17 -0.68 16.77
N ASP A 719 30.52 0.43 16.12
CA ASP A 719 31.87 0.68 15.63
C ASP A 719 32.93 0.90 16.74
N ASN A 720 32.47 1.16 17.97
CA ASN A 720 33.31 1.14 19.18
C ASN A 720 33.44 -0.27 19.78
N MET A 721 32.56 -1.20 19.43
CA MET A 721 32.44 -2.52 20.05
C MET A 721 32.95 -3.65 19.16
N VAL A 722 32.56 -3.67 17.88
CA VAL A 722 32.86 -4.74 16.92
C VAL A 722 33.23 -4.16 15.57
N ALA A 723 34.31 -4.66 14.98
CA ALA A 723 34.66 -4.37 13.59
C ALA A 723 35.08 -5.66 12.85
N PHE A 724 34.75 -5.73 11.56
CA PHE A 724 35.25 -6.79 10.69
C PHE A 724 36.72 -6.51 10.30
N VAL A 725 37.62 -7.42 10.64
CA VAL A 725 39.02 -7.42 10.14
C VAL A 725 39.04 -7.82 8.66
N LYS A 726 38.20 -8.80 8.32
CA LYS A 726 37.86 -9.31 6.99
C LYS A 726 36.57 -10.13 7.13
N PRO A 727 35.89 -10.54 6.05
CA PRO A 727 34.71 -11.41 6.16
C PRO A 727 35.02 -12.65 7.02
N GLY A 728 34.16 -12.93 8.00
CA GLY A 728 34.31 -14.04 8.96
C GLY A 728 35.26 -13.81 10.13
N VAL A 729 35.97 -12.67 10.22
CA VAL A 729 36.92 -12.38 11.32
C VAL A 729 36.60 -11.05 11.98
N LEU A 730 36.39 -11.08 13.30
CA LEU A 730 35.95 -9.95 14.11
C LEU A 730 37.05 -9.49 15.06
N ALA A 731 37.19 -8.18 15.22
CA ALA A 731 37.84 -7.55 16.36
C ALA A 731 36.75 -7.09 17.33
N LEU A 732 36.79 -7.58 18.57
CA LEU A 732 35.81 -7.32 19.62
C LEU A 732 36.49 -6.57 20.76
N SER A 733 35.94 -5.43 21.15
CA SER A 733 36.36 -4.68 22.33
C SER A 733 36.17 -5.52 23.59
N TRP A 734 37.24 -5.68 24.35
CA TRP A 734 37.33 -6.64 25.43
C TRP A 734 37.82 -6.00 26.73
N CYS A 735 37.16 -6.33 27.83
CA CYS A 735 37.55 -5.93 29.18
C CYS A 735 37.65 -7.18 30.05
N ASP A 736 38.79 -7.38 30.71
CA ASP A 736 39.05 -8.49 31.63
C ASP A 736 38.83 -8.13 33.11
N ASP A 737 38.46 -6.89 33.43
CA ASP A 737 38.26 -6.41 34.80
C ASP A 737 36.79 -6.56 35.24
N PRO A 738 36.44 -7.55 36.10
CA PRO A 738 35.04 -7.79 36.49
C PRO A 738 34.42 -6.67 37.33
N SER A 739 35.23 -5.69 37.78
CA SER A 739 34.74 -4.49 38.49
C SER A 739 34.29 -3.38 37.55
N ASP A 740 34.65 -3.45 36.26
CA ASP A 740 34.19 -2.53 35.22
C ASP A 740 32.91 -3.07 34.57
N GLN A 741 31.89 -2.22 34.41
CA GLN A 741 30.65 -2.57 33.70
C GLN A 741 30.91 -3.09 32.26
N GLN A 742 31.98 -2.61 31.60
CA GLN A 742 32.36 -3.04 30.26
C GLN A 742 32.67 -4.54 30.19
N TYR A 743 33.13 -5.16 31.28
CA TYR A 743 33.37 -6.62 31.33
C TYR A 743 32.11 -7.40 30.95
N TYR A 744 30.96 -7.05 31.54
CA TYR A 744 29.71 -7.75 31.26
C TYR A 744 29.26 -7.57 29.81
N TYR A 745 29.40 -6.35 29.27
CA TYR A 745 29.04 -6.03 27.89
C TYR A 745 29.93 -6.79 26.89
N SER A 746 31.24 -6.82 27.12
CA SER A 746 32.21 -7.55 26.29
C SER A 746 31.96 -9.06 26.30
N HIS A 747 31.69 -9.65 27.46
CA HIS A 747 31.43 -11.09 27.58
C HIS A 747 30.10 -11.50 26.95
N GLU A 748 29.05 -10.69 27.07
CA GLU A 748 27.75 -10.97 26.46
C GLU A 748 27.82 -10.91 24.93
N ALA A 749 28.44 -9.88 24.37
CA ALA A 749 28.67 -9.79 22.94
C ALA A 749 29.49 -10.97 22.41
N TYR A 750 30.55 -11.39 23.12
CA TYR A 750 31.34 -12.55 22.75
C TYR A 750 30.50 -13.84 22.70
N ARG A 751 29.65 -14.08 23.71
CA ARG A 751 28.79 -15.27 23.77
C ARG A 751 27.89 -15.36 22.54
N ILE A 752 27.21 -14.26 22.21
CA ILE A 752 26.30 -14.20 21.05
C ILE A 752 27.08 -14.39 19.75
N LEU A 753 28.16 -13.64 19.55
CA LEU A 753 28.96 -13.71 18.34
C LEU A 753 29.61 -15.09 18.15
N ALA A 754 29.97 -15.79 19.24
CA ALA A 754 30.55 -17.14 19.18
C ALA A 754 29.53 -18.23 18.82
N GLU A 755 28.25 -18.03 19.16
CA GLU A 755 27.14 -18.94 18.83
C GLU A 755 26.56 -18.66 17.43
N GLU A 756 26.69 -17.42 16.97
CA GLU A 756 26.17 -16.98 15.68
C GLU A 756 27.03 -17.42 14.49
N LYS A 757 26.40 -17.34 13.30
CA LYS A 757 27.04 -17.60 12.01
C LYS A 757 26.84 -16.44 11.05
N ASP A 758 27.76 -16.25 10.12
CA ASP A 758 27.61 -15.29 9.03
C ASP A 758 26.43 -15.68 8.09
N ALA A 759 26.07 -14.77 7.17
CA ALA A 759 25.03 -15.01 6.17
C ALA A 759 25.30 -16.23 5.26
N LYS A 760 26.56 -16.70 5.19
CA LYS A 760 26.98 -17.87 4.42
C LYS A 760 27.10 -19.14 5.27
N GLY A 761 26.74 -19.08 6.55
CA GLY A 761 26.70 -20.21 7.47
C GLY A 761 28.03 -20.56 8.14
N HIS A 762 29.05 -19.71 8.09
CA HIS A 762 30.33 -19.90 8.77
C HIS A 762 30.34 -19.29 10.17
N ALA A 763 31.08 -19.91 11.10
CA ALA A 763 31.33 -19.34 12.42
C ALA A 763 32.40 -18.23 12.35
N PHE A 764 32.34 -17.27 13.27
CA PHE A 764 33.32 -16.17 13.34
C PHE A 764 34.61 -16.57 14.06
N GLU A 765 35.74 -16.10 13.55
CA GLU A 765 37.00 -16.00 14.30
C GLU A 765 37.00 -14.66 15.06
N ILE A 766 36.99 -14.69 16.39
CA ILE A 766 36.82 -13.49 17.23
C ILE A 766 38.12 -13.19 17.97
N HIS A 767 38.68 -12.00 17.73
CA HIS A 767 39.87 -11.48 18.41
C HIS A 767 39.47 -10.46 19.47
N LYS A 768 39.90 -10.73 20.70
CA LYS A 768 39.63 -9.89 21.87
C LYS A 768 40.66 -8.77 21.93
N ILE A 769 40.20 -7.53 21.80
CA ILE A 769 41.04 -6.34 21.80
C ILE A 769 40.84 -5.60 23.12
N LEU A 770 41.87 -5.61 23.97
CA LEU A 770 41.80 -4.96 25.29
C LEU A 770 41.49 -3.47 25.16
N VAL A 771 40.40 -3.03 25.77
CA VAL A 771 40.09 -1.60 25.90
C VAL A 771 41.04 -0.94 26.90
N PRO A 772 41.35 0.37 26.75
CA PRO A 772 42.09 1.11 27.77
C PRO A 772 41.44 1.03 29.15
N HIS A 773 42.25 1.10 30.21
CA HIS A 773 41.76 1.07 31.59
C HIS A 773 40.63 2.10 31.85
N PRO A 774 39.58 1.76 32.63
CA PRO A 774 38.44 2.65 32.93
C PRO A 774 38.77 4.00 33.58
N ASN A 775 40.02 4.20 34.02
CA ASN A 775 40.46 5.47 34.62
C ASN A 775 40.83 6.52 33.57
N LEU A 776 40.67 6.19 32.28
CA LEU A 776 40.82 7.14 31.19
C LEU A 776 39.60 8.08 31.15
N THR A 777 39.67 9.15 31.94
CA THR A 777 38.60 10.15 32.05
C THR A 777 39.00 11.50 31.47
N MET A 778 38.01 12.35 31.22
CA MET A 778 38.26 13.75 30.86
C MET A 778 38.81 14.52 32.06
N THR A 779 39.89 15.27 31.85
CA THR A 779 40.51 16.11 32.88
C THR A 779 39.79 17.45 33.02
N LYS A 780 40.04 18.14 34.14
CA LYS A 780 39.53 19.50 34.41
C LYS A 780 39.91 20.52 33.34
N GLU A 781 41.14 20.44 32.82
CA GLU A 781 41.63 21.39 31.81
C GLU A 781 40.95 21.16 30.47
N GLU A 782 40.74 19.90 30.09
CA GLU A 782 40.04 19.51 28.87
C GLU A 782 38.58 19.99 28.91
N ALA A 783 37.88 19.79 30.04
CA ALA A 783 36.50 20.24 30.25
C ALA A 783 36.36 21.78 30.20
N LYS A 784 37.30 22.53 30.78
CA LYS A 784 37.28 24.01 30.80
C LYS A 784 37.44 24.66 29.43
N GLY A 785 38.01 23.95 28.46
CA GLY A 785 38.31 24.50 27.15
C GLY A 785 37.10 24.63 26.21
N LEU A 786 35.91 24.21 26.63
CA LEU A 786 34.65 24.28 25.89
C LEU A 786 33.93 25.61 26.15
N SER A 787 33.33 26.21 25.12
CA SER A 787 32.63 27.50 25.26
C SER A 787 31.36 27.38 26.11
N SER A 788 31.24 28.18 27.16
CA SER A 788 30.02 28.27 27.98
C SER A 788 28.84 28.95 27.27
N ALA A 789 29.06 29.59 26.12
CA ALA A 789 28.11 30.48 25.44
C ALA A 789 27.14 29.79 24.46
N MET A 790 27.15 28.46 24.32
CA MET A 790 26.22 27.71 23.44
C MET A 790 25.55 26.53 24.16
N ARG A 791 25.08 26.73 25.40
CA ARG A 791 24.40 25.69 26.20
C ARG A 791 22.96 25.35 25.75
N GLU A 792 22.42 25.93 24.70
CA GLU A 792 21.06 25.58 24.26
C GLU A 792 21.04 24.23 23.51
N GLY A 793 21.13 23.15 24.28
CA GLY A 793 20.79 21.79 23.86
C GLY A 793 21.94 20.86 23.50
N ALA A 794 23.20 21.25 23.68
CA ALA A 794 24.35 20.34 23.51
C ALA A 794 24.61 19.50 24.78
N LYS A 795 24.97 18.22 24.63
CA LYS A 795 25.31 17.34 25.77
C LYS A 795 26.52 17.90 26.55
N PRO A 796 26.43 18.05 27.90
CA PRO A 796 27.55 18.53 28.70
C PRO A 796 28.68 17.50 28.75
N ARG A 797 29.92 17.97 28.70
CA ARG A 797 31.14 17.19 28.94
C ARG A 797 31.82 17.73 30.19
N LEU A 798 31.97 16.89 31.21
CA LEU A 798 32.40 17.26 32.56
C LEU A 798 33.72 16.57 32.96
N GLU A 799 34.43 17.20 33.90
CA GLU A 799 35.59 16.57 34.55
C GLU A 799 35.18 15.24 35.17
N GLY A 800 35.95 14.18 34.88
CA GLY A 800 35.69 12.83 35.38
C GLY A 800 34.81 11.96 34.49
N ASP A 801 34.23 12.51 33.41
CA ASP A 801 33.50 11.69 32.43
C ASP A 801 34.42 10.62 31.84
N ARG A 802 33.94 9.37 31.79
CA ARG A 802 34.64 8.26 31.14
C ARG A 802 34.70 8.52 29.64
N LEU A 803 35.87 8.31 29.04
CA LEU A 803 36.01 8.37 27.59
C LEU A 803 35.72 7.00 26.97
N SER A 804 34.94 6.97 25.89
CA SER A 804 34.57 5.77 25.12
C SER A 804 35.73 5.24 24.27
N ALA A 805 36.89 5.05 24.89
CA ALA A 805 38.12 4.69 24.20
C ALA A 805 38.08 3.23 23.73
N SER A 806 38.25 3.01 22.44
CA SER A 806 38.30 1.69 21.84
C SER A 806 39.30 1.65 20.70
N TYR A 807 40.15 0.61 20.67
CA TYR A 807 41.04 0.34 19.54
C TYR A 807 40.29 -0.27 18.34
N VAL A 808 39.06 -0.75 18.54
CA VAL A 808 38.16 -1.23 17.48
C VAL A 808 37.63 -0.08 16.62
N ASN A 809 37.63 1.16 17.14
CA ASN A 809 37.31 2.38 16.38
C ASN A 809 38.48 2.81 15.46
N PHE A 810 39.04 1.87 14.71
CA PHE A 810 40.08 2.09 13.70
C PHE A 810 39.46 2.26 12.32
N TYR A 811 40.21 2.85 11.40
CA TYR A 811 39.82 2.92 9.99
C TYR A 811 40.74 2.03 9.14
N GLN A 812 40.20 1.34 8.15
CA GLN A 812 40.98 0.52 7.24
C GLN A 812 40.64 0.80 5.78
N GLY A 813 41.65 0.63 4.93
CA GLY A 813 41.46 0.46 3.48
C GLY A 813 42.18 -0.79 3.00
N LYS A 814 42.24 -0.99 1.67
CA LYS A 814 42.86 -2.18 1.06
C LYS A 814 44.28 -2.51 1.56
N GLY A 815 45.11 -1.50 1.82
CA GLY A 815 46.54 -1.66 2.12
C GLY A 815 47.03 -1.08 3.46
N PHE A 816 46.14 -0.49 4.27
CA PHE A 816 46.55 0.22 5.47
C PHE A 816 45.48 0.17 6.56
N VAL A 817 45.90 0.46 7.79
CA VAL A 817 45.05 0.65 8.96
C VAL A 817 45.50 1.91 9.69
N ILE A 818 44.56 2.75 10.09
CA ILE A 818 44.79 3.91 10.96
C ILE A 818 44.24 3.54 12.32
N LEU A 819 45.15 3.31 13.27
CA LEU A 819 44.85 2.77 14.60
C LEU A 819 44.93 3.89 15.64
N PRO A 820 43.94 4.05 16.54
CA PRO A 820 44.02 5.05 17.60
C PRO A 820 45.05 4.66 18.67
N ALA A 821 45.56 5.68 19.35
CA ALA A 821 46.31 5.57 20.59
C ALA A 821 45.85 6.67 21.54
N PHE A 822 45.93 6.40 22.84
CA PHE A 822 45.33 7.24 23.88
C PHE A 822 46.35 7.82 24.86
N GLY A 823 47.63 7.46 24.71
CA GLY A 823 48.71 7.84 25.61
C GLY A 823 48.83 6.92 26.83
N VAL A 824 48.43 5.65 26.69
CA VAL A 824 48.39 4.65 27.77
C VAL A 824 49.26 3.43 27.44
N ALA A 825 49.53 2.56 28.41
CA ALA A 825 50.41 1.41 28.22
C ALA A 825 49.83 0.38 27.22
N GLU A 826 48.51 0.29 27.18
CA GLU A 826 47.71 -0.58 26.32
C GLU A 826 47.88 -0.25 24.83
N ASP A 827 48.30 0.98 24.48
CA ASP A 827 48.53 1.38 23.09
C ASP A 827 49.53 0.46 22.39
N LYS A 828 50.57 0.04 23.12
CA LYS A 828 51.59 -0.87 22.58
C LYS A 828 51.02 -2.28 22.32
N LEU A 829 50.19 -2.78 23.24
CA LEU A 829 49.55 -4.08 23.10
C LEU A 829 48.58 -4.10 21.92
N ALA A 830 47.79 -3.03 21.78
CA ALA A 830 46.91 -2.86 20.63
C ALA A 830 47.70 -2.83 19.31
N TYR A 831 48.84 -2.12 19.25
CA TYR A 831 49.68 -2.11 18.06
C TYR A 831 50.20 -3.49 17.67
N GLU A 832 50.67 -4.27 18.64
CA GLU A 832 51.17 -5.63 18.43
C GLU A 832 50.07 -6.57 17.93
N GLU A 833 48.89 -6.51 18.53
CA GLU A 833 47.74 -7.34 18.13
C GLU A 833 47.24 -6.96 16.73
N PHE A 834 47.10 -5.67 16.43
CA PHE A 834 46.71 -5.23 15.08
C PHE A 834 47.77 -5.59 14.03
N SER A 835 49.05 -5.57 14.38
CA SER A 835 50.13 -6.02 13.49
C SER A 835 50.00 -7.50 13.14
N ARG A 836 49.50 -8.31 14.08
CA ARG A 836 49.19 -9.73 13.86
C ARG A 836 47.93 -9.93 13.01
N LEU A 837 46.88 -9.14 13.26
CA LEU A 837 45.61 -9.19 12.53
C LEU A 837 45.75 -8.74 11.07
N PHE A 838 46.60 -7.75 10.82
CA PHE A 838 46.77 -7.13 9.51
C PHE A 838 48.21 -7.26 8.97
N PRO A 839 48.74 -8.49 8.80
CA PRO A 839 50.15 -8.70 8.46
C PRO A 839 50.57 -8.14 7.09
N ARG A 840 49.58 -7.85 6.23
CA ARG A 840 49.78 -7.29 4.87
C ARG A 840 49.39 -5.82 4.75
N LYS A 841 48.87 -5.18 5.81
CA LYS A 841 48.51 -3.76 5.79
C LYS A 841 49.54 -2.94 6.57
N LYS A 842 49.78 -1.72 6.13
CA LYS A 842 50.61 -0.78 6.88
C LYS A 842 49.79 -0.14 8.00
N ILE A 843 50.20 -0.36 9.25
CA ILE A 843 49.54 0.25 10.41
C ILE A 843 50.18 1.61 10.71
N HIS A 844 49.35 2.64 10.81
CA HIS A 844 49.69 3.97 11.31
C HIS A 844 48.96 4.18 12.63
N GLN A 845 49.69 4.03 13.74
CA GLN A 845 49.13 4.32 15.05
C GLN A 845 49.31 5.81 15.36
N ILE A 846 48.22 6.49 15.71
CA ILE A 846 48.18 7.94 15.90
C ILE A 846 47.57 8.21 17.27
N ASN A 847 48.20 9.07 18.07
CA ASN A 847 47.60 9.52 19.32
C ASN A 847 46.42 10.43 19.00
N THR A 848 45.20 9.97 19.27
CA THR A 848 43.95 10.64 18.91
C THR A 848 43.14 11.08 20.13
N ARG A 849 43.81 11.36 21.25
CA ARG A 849 43.15 11.84 22.47
C ARG A 849 42.25 13.06 22.22
N GLU A 850 42.64 14.01 21.37
CA GLU A 850 41.80 15.19 21.07
C GLU A 850 40.55 14.85 20.26
N ILE A 851 40.56 13.75 19.51
CA ILE A 851 39.38 13.25 18.79
C ILE A 851 38.45 12.55 19.79
N LEU A 852 39.03 11.70 20.65
CA LEU A 852 38.32 10.97 21.70
C LEU A 852 37.54 11.89 22.65
N LEU A 853 38.11 13.05 23.01
CA LEU A 853 37.43 14.05 23.83
C LEU A 853 36.12 14.57 23.21
N GLY A 854 35.98 14.45 21.88
CA GLY A 854 34.76 14.81 21.17
C GLY A 854 33.63 13.78 21.28
N GLY A 855 33.92 12.54 21.72
CA GLY A 855 32.93 11.47 21.89
C GLY A 855 33.14 10.22 21.02
N GLY A 856 34.00 10.28 19.99
CA GLY A 856 34.29 9.17 19.07
C GLY A 856 35.76 9.14 18.64
N ASN A 857 36.13 8.36 17.62
CA ASN A 857 37.53 8.29 17.15
C ASN A 857 37.67 8.16 15.63
N ILE A 858 38.77 7.57 15.17
CA ILE A 858 39.20 7.52 13.77
C ILE A 858 38.09 7.00 12.84
N HIS A 859 37.36 5.93 13.22
CA HIS A 859 36.29 5.40 12.36
C HIS A 859 35.15 6.42 12.21
N CYS A 860 34.77 7.09 13.30
CA CYS A 860 33.67 8.05 13.34
C CYS A 860 33.91 9.31 12.48
N ILE A 861 35.17 9.71 12.29
CA ILE A 861 35.53 10.93 11.51
C ILE A 861 35.77 10.63 10.03
N THR A 862 35.68 9.36 9.62
CA THR A 862 35.96 8.92 8.25
C THR A 862 34.71 8.32 7.59
N MET A 863 34.56 8.56 6.29
CA MET A 863 33.60 7.84 5.44
C MET A 863 34.26 7.43 4.12
N GLN A 864 34.32 6.12 3.85
CA GLN A 864 34.87 5.58 2.62
C GLN A 864 33.90 5.71 1.44
N ILE A 865 34.42 6.06 0.27
CA ILE A 865 33.70 5.95 -1.01
C ILE A 865 34.26 4.72 -1.73
N PRO A 866 33.47 3.64 -1.91
CA PRO A 866 33.94 2.41 -2.55
C PRO A 866 34.43 2.64 -3.99
N GLU A 867 35.48 1.94 -4.39
CA GLU A 867 35.89 1.86 -5.80
C GLU A 867 35.16 0.70 -6.49
N VAL A 868 34.48 1.00 -7.61
CA VAL A 868 33.82 -0.02 -8.45
C VAL A 868 34.74 -0.53 -9.54
N LYS A 869 34.52 -1.77 -9.97
CA LYS A 869 35.27 -2.35 -11.10
C LYS A 869 34.91 -1.59 -12.37
N LYS A 870 35.93 -1.11 -13.09
CA LYS A 870 35.75 -0.47 -14.40
C LYS A 870 35.43 -1.50 -15.47
#